data_AF-Q60348-F1
#
_entry.id   AF-Q60348-F1
#
_cell.length_a   1.000
_cell.length_b   1.000
_cell.length_c   1.000
_cell.angle_alpha   90.00
_cell.angle_beta   90.00
_cell.angle_gamma   90.00
#
_symmetry.space_group_name_H-M   'P 1'
#
loop_
_entity.id
_entity.type
_entity.pdbx_description
1 polymer ?
#
loop_
_entity_poly.entity_id
_entity_poly.type
_entity_poly.pdbx_seq_one_letter_code
_entity_poly.pdbx_strand_id
1 'polypeptide(L)'
;MIANVDLHIHSRFSGGTSKDMNVENILKYGKLKGLNIIGTGDCTHPDYLEEIKQYKDRELILTTEIEDKNRVHHLILLPSISKVEELREILKKYSKDIDKEGRPRVSIGGAELLEIVRDVGGLIGPAHCVPPDTLLILENGFKRIVDIKVGDKVLTHENRFKKVEKVYKRRYIGDIIKIKVRYFPEEIILTPEHPVYAIKTEKRCDGSHGICKFNCLTQYTNPSCKKRYRKYKREWIIAKDLKVGDVIVYPIPNRVRDIKYLSLDKYLSNIKREFCRSRIPEKIEVSEEFCRLVGYFLSEGYCFRDGIGFALGENEKKIIDDIEYLMKKIFNLKPKIRDDGRSEGIELKYYSRVLRDFFGDMFYCGDEKRAWNKALPNEFLYLPKNKQLQIFIGWWRGDKGVTTSEILMNQLRLISLRLGFIITFSKHVPKNPKIGDREVIKYHARWQGRVSILDEKIVDELKNEDIKLPKKDVRYGWIKGNYLYAPIIRIGREYYDGFVYNLEVEDDSSYVTVSGTLHNCFTPWTSLYKSFDSIYDCYNKKPDFVELGLSADTDMADMIPELRDLPFLSNSDAHSYHPHRLGREFNQIEVDYIGGIEDNFEQIKKAIKHNKIIANYGLDPKLGKYHLTACSKCHTRFKLEDAKKYNWKCPKCGGSIKKGVLSRVEELSDGKIEHPKFRPPYYKLIPLAEMISLTIGKGIFTKAVQSLWEEFIKKYGNEIEVLINADIDELSKIHPKVAETINLFRKGKIYIYPGGGGEYGKISFKPQKVEWYREEVTLDRWLKQ
;
A
#
# COMPACT_ATOMS: atom_id res chain seq x y z
N MET A 1 26.29 -23.73 28.81
CA MET A 1 25.93 -24.87 27.92
C MET A 1 25.42 -24.36 26.58
N ILE A 2 25.19 -25.25 25.60
CA ILE A 2 24.64 -24.89 24.28
C ILE A 2 23.23 -25.46 24.17
N ALA A 3 22.28 -24.65 23.68
CA ALA A 3 20.89 -25.02 23.47
C ALA A 3 20.46 -24.71 22.02
N ASN A 4 19.79 -25.65 21.37
CA ASN A 4 19.07 -25.42 20.11
C ASN A 4 17.66 -24.90 20.42
N VAL A 5 17.26 -23.78 19.82
CA VAL A 5 16.07 -23.03 20.20
C VAL A 5 15.30 -22.55 18.98
N ASP A 6 14.04 -23.00 18.87
CA ASP A 6 13.09 -22.53 17.85
C ASP A 6 12.03 -21.66 18.53
N LEU A 7 12.05 -20.35 18.29
CA LEU A 7 11.25 -19.37 19.01
C LEU A 7 9.90 -19.07 18.33
N HIS A 8 9.70 -19.50 17.08
CA HIS A 8 8.50 -19.16 16.32
C HIS A 8 7.87 -20.38 15.68
N ILE A 9 6.77 -20.80 16.27
CA ILE A 9 5.85 -21.82 15.79
C ILE A 9 4.41 -21.32 15.99
N HIS A 10 3.43 -22.02 15.45
CA HIS A 10 2.02 -21.77 15.75
C HIS A 10 1.37 -22.96 16.45
N SER A 11 0.26 -22.68 17.13
CA SER A 11 -0.62 -23.65 17.77
C SER A 11 -1.78 -24.06 16.85
N ARG A 12 -2.55 -25.06 17.25
CA ARG A 12 -3.80 -25.46 16.58
C ARG A 12 -4.87 -24.36 16.49
N PHE A 13 -4.71 -23.25 17.23
CA PHE A 13 -5.61 -22.09 17.20
C PHE A 13 -5.28 -21.08 16.10
N SER A 14 -4.17 -21.27 15.36
CA SER A 14 -3.87 -20.49 14.17
C SER A 14 -4.41 -21.13 12.89
N GLY A 15 -5.07 -20.32 12.06
CA GLY A 15 -5.57 -20.76 10.76
C GLY A 15 -4.49 -21.42 9.87
N GLY A 16 -4.78 -22.64 9.41
CA GLY A 16 -3.86 -23.43 8.57
C GLY A 16 -2.88 -24.34 9.34
N THR A 17 -2.88 -24.31 10.66
CA THR A 17 -2.06 -25.19 11.51
C THR A 17 -2.73 -26.55 11.75
N SER A 18 -1.94 -27.59 11.99
CA SER A 18 -2.44 -28.93 12.37
C SER A 18 -3.27 -28.89 13.66
N LYS A 19 -4.36 -29.65 13.73
CA LYS A 19 -5.17 -29.81 14.95
C LYS A 19 -4.38 -30.42 16.10
N ASP A 20 -3.41 -31.28 15.79
CA ASP A 20 -2.55 -31.94 16.78
C ASP A 20 -1.38 -31.06 17.24
N MET A 21 -1.34 -29.79 16.82
CA MET A 21 -0.34 -28.81 17.25
C MET A 21 -0.70 -28.28 18.66
N ASN A 22 -0.53 -29.17 19.62
CA ASN A 22 -0.77 -29.01 21.05
C ASN A 22 0.58 -29.04 21.81
N VAL A 23 0.61 -28.61 23.07
CA VAL A 23 1.85 -28.44 23.84
C VAL A 23 2.59 -29.78 24.01
N GLU A 24 1.85 -30.89 24.20
CA GLU A 24 2.40 -32.24 24.30
C GLU A 24 3.18 -32.64 23.03
N ASN A 25 2.58 -32.49 21.85
CA ASN A 25 3.23 -32.81 20.59
C ASN A 25 4.37 -31.82 20.25
N ILE A 26 4.21 -30.54 20.57
CA ILE A 26 5.27 -29.54 20.40
C ILE A 26 6.53 -29.94 21.19
N LEU A 27 6.38 -30.29 22.47
CA LEU A 27 7.47 -30.80 23.32
C LEU A 27 8.04 -32.13 22.79
N LYS A 28 7.17 -33.09 22.46
CA LYS A 28 7.57 -34.43 21.99
C LYS A 28 8.36 -34.35 20.68
N TYR A 29 7.81 -33.72 19.65
CA TYR A 29 8.44 -33.65 18.34
C TYR A 29 9.58 -32.62 18.29
N GLY A 30 9.55 -31.58 19.12
CA GLY A 30 10.70 -30.69 19.34
C GLY A 30 11.92 -31.47 19.86
N LYS A 31 11.72 -32.36 20.84
CA LYS A 31 12.77 -33.26 21.34
C LYS A 31 13.27 -34.23 20.26
N LEU A 32 12.37 -34.83 19.48
CA LEU A 32 12.77 -35.71 18.35
C LEU A 32 13.47 -34.94 17.22
N LYS A 33 13.20 -33.65 17.05
CA LYS A 33 13.96 -32.79 16.14
C LYS A 33 15.37 -32.51 16.66
N GLY A 34 15.52 -32.34 17.98
CA GLY A 34 16.78 -31.98 18.65
C GLY A 34 16.79 -30.56 19.21
N LEU A 35 15.61 -29.98 19.46
CA LEU A 35 15.44 -28.70 20.13
C LEU A 35 15.50 -28.89 21.65
N ASN A 36 16.16 -27.95 22.33
CA ASN A 36 16.33 -27.93 23.78
C ASN A 36 15.38 -26.96 24.49
N ILE A 37 15.02 -25.86 23.84
CA ILE A 37 13.95 -24.94 24.26
C ILE A 37 13.07 -24.68 23.03
N ILE A 38 11.75 -24.60 23.22
CA ILE A 38 10.81 -24.33 22.14
C ILE A 38 9.79 -23.25 22.51
N GLY A 39 9.55 -22.32 21.58
CA GLY A 39 8.49 -21.34 21.70
C GLY A 39 7.12 -22.02 21.76
N THR A 40 6.20 -21.52 22.57
CA THR A 40 4.82 -22.05 22.61
C THR A 40 4.05 -21.82 21.31
N GLY A 41 4.36 -20.73 20.59
CA GLY A 41 3.44 -20.11 19.65
C GLY A 41 2.22 -19.51 20.35
N ASP A 42 1.52 -18.60 19.69
CA ASP A 42 0.13 -18.18 19.94
C ASP A 42 -0.34 -18.01 21.41
N CYS A 43 0.57 -17.67 22.36
CA CYS A 43 0.27 -17.77 23.79
C CYS A 43 -0.83 -16.81 24.29
N THR A 44 -1.22 -15.85 23.45
CA THR A 44 -2.31 -14.91 23.71
C THR A 44 -3.72 -15.49 23.53
N HIS A 45 -3.86 -16.72 22.98
CA HIS A 45 -5.16 -17.38 22.88
C HIS A 45 -5.60 -17.97 24.24
N PRO A 46 -6.81 -17.67 24.76
CA PRO A 46 -7.24 -18.05 26.12
C PRO A 46 -7.16 -19.56 26.38
N ASP A 47 -7.81 -20.38 25.55
CA ASP A 47 -7.86 -21.84 25.74
C ASP A 47 -6.48 -22.50 25.61
N TYR A 48 -5.54 -21.85 24.90
CA TYR A 48 -4.18 -22.37 24.75
C TYR A 48 -3.29 -21.98 25.93
N LEU A 49 -3.52 -20.80 26.51
CA LEU A 49 -2.83 -20.37 27.73
C LEU A 49 -3.15 -21.28 28.92
N GLU A 50 -4.39 -21.76 29.04
CA GLU A 50 -4.78 -22.77 30.04
C GLU A 50 -4.13 -24.14 29.83
N GLU A 51 -3.78 -24.50 28.59
CA GLU A 51 -2.97 -25.69 28.30
C GLU A 51 -1.51 -25.45 28.64
N ILE A 52 -0.92 -24.32 28.23
CA ILE A 52 0.47 -23.93 28.52
C ILE A 52 0.73 -23.91 30.05
N LYS A 53 -0.25 -23.43 30.85
CA LYS A 53 -0.18 -23.43 32.32
C LYS A 53 0.12 -24.81 32.92
N GLN A 54 -0.29 -25.91 32.28
CA GLN A 54 -0.03 -27.29 32.73
C GLN A 54 1.42 -27.76 32.47
N TYR A 55 2.14 -27.05 31.60
CA TYR A 55 3.52 -27.36 31.18
C TYR A 55 4.51 -26.23 31.52
N LYS A 56 4.15 -25.32 32.45
CA LYS A 56 4.96 -24.12 32.77
C LYS A 56 6.40 -24.40 33.23
N ASP A 57 6.63 -25.56 33.85
CA ASP A 57 7.92 -26.00 34.40
C ASP A 57 8.71 -26.86 33.39
N ARG A 58 8.28 -26.86 32.12
CA ARG A 58 8.92 -27.55 31.00
C ARG A 58 9.77 -26.60 30.17
N GLU A 59 10.47 -27.18 29.20
CA GLU A 59 11.46 -26.55 28.32
C GLU A 59 10.84 -25.63 27.25
N LEU A 60 9.93 -24.76 27.68
CA LEU A 60 9.13 -23.83 26.88
C LEU A 60 9.60 -22.38 27.09
N ILE A 61 9.26 -21.53 26.12
CA ILE A 61 9.28 -20.06 26.27
C ILE A 61 8.00 -19.47 25.67
N LEU A 62 7.38 -18.53 26.38
CA LEU A 62 6.12 -17.91 25.96
C LEU A 62 6.36 -17.03 24.73
N THR A 63 5.76 -17.43 23.61
CA THR A 63 5.87 -16.72 22.34
C THR A 63 4.50 -16.58 21.69
N THR A 64 4.32 -15.49 20.95
CA THR A 64 3.12 -15.25 20.14
C THR A 64 3.51 -14.47 18.90
N GLU A 65 2.80 -14.68 17.79
CA GLU A 65 2.86 -13.79 16.64
C GLU A 65 1.61 -12.92 16.65
N ILE A 66 1.77 -11.61 16.49
CA ILE A 66 0.65 -10.67 16.39
C ILE A 66 0.69 -10.00 15.01
N GLU A 67 -0.40 -10.10 14.24
CA GLU A 67 -0.53 -9.34 12.99
C GLU A 67 -1.00 -7.93 13.33
N ASP A 68 -0.18 -6.94 13.01
CA ASP A 68 -0.61 -5.58 13.23
C ASP A 68 -1.54 -5.05 12.13
N LYS A 69 -2.09 -3.87 12.42
CA LYS A 69 -3.00 -3.09 11.58
C LYS A 69 -2.52 -2.79 10.14
N ASN A 70 -1.29 -3.14 9.79
CA ASN A 70 -0.66 -2.96 8.48
C ASN A 70 0.03 -4.25 7.97
N ARG A 71 -0.39 -5.39 8.55
CA ARG A 71 -0.12 -6.77 8.16
C ARG A 71 1.33 -7.24 8.28
N VAL A 72 2.17 -6.57 9.05
CA VAL A 72 3.43 -7.22 9.44
C VAL A 72 3.18 -8.05 10.69
N HIS A 73 3.83 -9.21 10.69
CA HIS A 73 3.79 -10.22 11.74
C HIS A 73 4.89 -9.98 12.76
N HIS A 74 4.49 -10.01 14.04
CA HIS A 74 5.34 -9.59 15.15
C HIS A 74 5.57 -10.75 16.10
N LEU A 75 6.70 -11.42 15.94
CA LEU A 75 7.17 -12.36 16.95
C LEU A 75 7.43 -11.60 18.25
N ILE A 76 6.75 -12.04 19.31
CA ILE A 76 6.82 -11.47 20.64
C ILE A 76 7.22 -12.57 21.63
N LEU A 77 8.24 -12.29 22.45
CA LEU A 77 8.67 -13.14 23.57
C LEU A 77 8.20 -12.48 24.88
N LEU A 78 7.63 -13.27 25.80
CA LEU A 78 7.06 -12.77 27.07
C LEU A 78 7.68 -13.47 28.29
N PRO A 79 7.87 -12.75 29.41
CA PRO A 79 8.60 -13.27 30.56
C PRO A 79 7.85 -14.32 31.38
N SER A 80 6.53 -14.15 31.56
CA SER A 80 5.73 -15.00 32.42
C SER A 80 4.26 -15.03 31.98
N ILE A 81 3.52 -16.02 32.49
CA ILE A 81 2.08 -16.19 32.22
C ILE A 81 1.29 -14.95 32.65
N SER A 82 1.64 -14.36 33.80
CA SER A 82 1.04 -13.11 34.29
C SER A 82 1.23 -11.94 33.31
N LYS A 83 2.40 -11.84 32.65
CA LYS A 83 2.64 -10.81 31.62
C LYS A 83 1.95 -11.10 30.28
N VAL A 84 1.64 -12.36 29.97
CA VAL A 84 0.73 -12.70 28.85
C VAL A 84 -0.68 -12.21 29.17
N GLU A 85 -1.18 -12.44 30.38
CA GLU A 85 -2.51 -12.00 30.81
C GLU A 85 -2.63 -10.46 30.81
N GLU A 86 -1.61 -9.76 31.31
CA GLU A 86 -1.50 -8.30 31.25
C GLU A 86 -1.49 -7.77 29.80
N LEU A 87 -0.66 -8.37 28.92
CA LEU A 87 -0.64 -8.01 27.50
C LEU A 87 -2.01 -8.25 26.84
N ARG A 88 -2.65 -9.40 27.09
CA ARG A 88 -3.98 -9.71 26.54
C ARG A 88 -5.00 -8.65 26.95
N GLU A 89 -5.03 -8.25 28.23
CA GLU A 89 -5.97 -7.22 28.70
C GLU A 89 -5.72 -5.86 28.03
N ILE A 90 -4.46 -5.48 27.85
CA ILE A 90 -4.09 -4.26 27.10
C ILE A 90 -4.48 -4.38 25.62
N LEU A 91 -4.41 -5.57 25.01
CA LEU A 91 -4.67 -5.77 23.58
C LEU A 91 -6.14 -6.04 23.22
N LYS A 92 -6.99 -6.47 24.15
CA LYS A 92 -8.45 -6.65 23.93
C LYS A 92 -9.15 -5.38 23.40
N LYS A 93 -8.75 -4.18 23.86
CA LYS A 93 -9.27 -2.91 23.32
C LYS A 93 -8.88 -2.64 21.87
N TYR A 94 -7.93 -3.38 21.31
CA TYR A 94 -7.39 -3.20 19.97
C TYR A 94 -7.65 -4.39 19.03
N SER A 95 -7.87 -5.59 19.55
CA SER A 95 -8.14 -6.80 18.76
C SER A 95 -9.59 -7.26 18.92
N LYS A 96 -10.20 -7.69 17.82
CA LYS A 96 -11.55 -8.29 17.81
C LYS A 96 -11.53 -9.82 17.75
N ASP A 97 -10.35 -10.41 17.63
CA ASP A 97 -10.08 -11.82 17.37
C ASP A 97 -9.11 -12.45 18.38
N ILE A 98 -8.61 -11.72 19.39
CA ILE A 98 -7.70 -12.23 20.44
C ILE A 98 -8.24 -13.40 21.27
N ASP A 99 -9.56 -13.54 21.37
CA ASP A 99 -10.20 -14.67 22.04
C ASP A 99 -10.64 -15.78 21.06
N LYS A 100 -10.14 -15.77 19.80
CA LYS A 100 -10.57 -16.68 18.71
C LYS A 100 -9.48 -17.15 17.75
N GLU A 101 -8.42 -16.38 17.56
CA GLU A 101 -7.32 -16.65 16.63
C GLU A 101 -5.99 -16.68 17.39
N GLY A 102 -5.15 -17.67 17.11
CA GLY A 102 -3.81 -17.78 17.69
C GLY A 102 -2.85 -16.65 17.24
N ARG A 103 -3.12 -16.06 16.08
CA ARG A 103 -2.46 -14.86 15.53
C ARG A 103 -3.42 -13.68 15.52
N PRO A 104 -3.67 -13.03 16.66
CA PRO A 104 -4.66 -11.98 16.73
C PRO A 104 -4.26 -10.76 15.90
N ARG A 105 -5.27 -10.11 15.30
CA ARG A 105 -5.09 -8.81 14.65
C ARG A 105 -5.30 -7.70 15.64
N VAL A 106 -4.27 -6.88 15.85
CA VAL A 106 -4.41 -5.65 16.63
C VAL A 106 -4.63 -4.45 15.70
N SER A 107 -5.56 -3.57 16.05
CA SER A 107 -5.73 -2.27 15.38
C SER A 107 -4.67 -1.24 15.78
N ILE A 108 -3.67 -1.65 16.58
CA ILE A 108 -2.41 -0.94 16.85
C ILE A 108 -1.27 -1.62 16.07
N GLY A 109 -0.01 -1.21 16.25
CA GLY A 109 1.06 -1.75 15.42
C GLY A 109 2.39 -1.08 15.65
N GLY A 110 3.37 -1.53 14.88
CA GLY A 110 4.77 -1.62 15.31
C GLY A 110 5.22 -0.77 16.47
N ALA A 111 5.37 0.53 16.27
CA ALA A 111 5.80 1.44 17.34
C ALA A 111 4.92 1.40 18.61
N GLU A 112 3.58 1.46 18.50
CA GLU A 112 2.68 1.42 19.68
C GLU A 112 2.65 0.03 20.32
N LEU A 113 2.70 -1.04 19.49
CA LEU A 113 2.80 -2.40 20.04
C LEU A 113 4.15 -2.61 20.72
N LEU A 114 5.23 -1.96 20.26
CA LEU A 114 6.57 -2.09 20.83
C LEU A 114 6.67 -1.46 22.20
N GLU A 115 6.09 -0.27 22.41
CA GLU A 115 6.05 0.33 23.73
C GLU A 115 5.22 -0.57 24.67
N ILE A 116 4.02 -1.02 24.26
CA ILE A 116 3.18 -1.93 25.06
C ILE A 116 3.89 -3.25 25.41
N VAL A 117 4.58 -3.88 24.46
CA VAL A 117 5.29 -5.13 24.71
C VAL A 117 6.50 -4.90 25.63
N ARG A 118 7.19 -3.76 25.51
CA ARG A 118 8.30 -3.40 26.42
C ARG A 118 7.81 -3.05 27.82
N ASP A 119 6.66 -2.40 27.96
CA ASP A 119 6.03 -2.09 29.26
C ASP A 119 5.69 -3.36 30.04
N VAL A 120 5.22 -4.43 29.36
CA VAL A 120 5.02 -5.75 29.99
C VAL A 120 6.32 -6.58 30.10
N GLY A 121 7.47 -6.04 29.67
CA GLY A 121 8.80 -6.65 29.79
C GLY A 121 9.24 -7.59 28.65
N GLY A 122 8.49 -7.65 27.54
CA GLY A 122 8.78 -8.49 26.36
C GLY A 122 9.65 -7.84 25.28
N LEU A 123 9.76 -8.54 24.13
CA LEU A 123 10.59 -8.23 22.94
C LEU A 123 9.73 -8.37 21.64
N ILE A 124 9.97 -7.68 20.49
CA ILE A 124 8.90 -7.44 19.45
C ILE A 124 9.26 -7.08 17.95
N GLY A 125 8.31 -7.30 16.99
CA GLY A 125 8.07 -6.84 15.55
C GLY A 125 7.26 -5.51 15.14
N PRO A 126 7.15 -5.05 13.84
CA PRO A 126 6.62 -3.69 13.42
C PRO A 126 5.78 -3.33 12.08
N ALA A 127 4.91 -2.25 11.93
CA ALA A 127 4.38 -1.65 10.60
C ALA A 127 3.54 -0.25 10.43
N HIS A 128 3.11 0.24 9.17
CA HIS A 128 2.64 1.64 8.65
C HIS A 128 1.15 2.04 8.15
N CYS A 129 0.58 3.31 8.20
CA CYS A 129 -0.64 3.85 7.41
C CYS A 129 -0.96 5.43 7.41
N VAL A 130 -2.07 5.97 6.80
CA VAL A 130 -2.48 7.45 6.65
C VAL A 130 -3.89 7.93 7.14
N PRO A 131 -4.15 9.19 7.59
CA PRO A 131 -5.40 9.61 8.28
C PRO A 131 -6.77 9.50 7.55
N PRO A 132 -7.92 9.40 8.27
CA PRO A 132 -9.28 9.15 7.74
C PRO A 132 -9.77 10.10 6.66
N ASP A 133 -9.49 11.40 6.81
CA ASP A 133 -9.96 12.43 5.89
C ASP A 133 -9.15 12.50 4.59
N THR A 134 -8.17 11.61 4.40
CA THR A 134 -7.41 11.51 3.16
C THR A 134 -8.36 11.19 2.01
N LEU A 135 -8.56 12.15 1.12
CA LEU A 135 -9.48 12.06 -0.02
C LEU A 135 -8.78 11.41 -1.22
N LEU A 136 -9.36 10.32 -1.75
CA LEU A 136 -8.81 9.50 -2.84
C LEU A 136 -9.56 9.70 -4.15
N ILE A 137 -8.87 9.46 -5.27
CA ILE A 137 -9.46 9.43 -6.61
C ILE A 137 -9.91 8.00 -6.94
N LEU A 138 -11.19 7.85 -7.26
CA LEU A 138 -11.84 6.59 -7.64
C LEU A 138 -12.31 6.62 -9.09
N GLU A 139 -12.60 5.44 -9.65
CA GLU A 139 -13.27 5.34 -10.97
C GLU A 139 -14.58 6.15 -10.95
N ASN A 140 -15.30 6.12 -9.83
CA ASN A 140 -16.56 6.81 -9.62
C ASN A 140 -16.41 7.99 -8.65
N GLY A 141 -15.48 8.90 -8.94
CA GLY A 141 -15.38 10.20 -8.25
C GLY A 141 -14.34 10.23 -7.13
N PHE A 142 -14.72 10.77 -5.97
CA PHE A 142 -13.83 10.99 -4.82
C PHE A 142 -14.48 10.45 -3.54
N LYS A 143 -13.70 9.81 -2.67
CA LYS A 143 -14.13 9.32 -1.34
C LYS A 143 -12.99 9.48 -0.33
N ARG A 144 -13.32 9.77 0.93
CA ARG A 144 -12.33 9.73 2.02
C ARG A 144 -11.93 8.28 2.29
N ILE A 145 -10.69 8.04 2.73
CA ILE A 145 -10.17 6.68 2.92
C ILE A 145 -10.98 5.86 3.94
N VAL A 146 -11.62 6.54 4.92
CA VAL A 146 -12.56 5.94 5.88
C VAL A 146 -13.85 5.39 5.24
N ASP A 147 -14.29 5.95 4.11
CA ASP A 147 -15.55 5.60 3.41
C ASP A 147 -15.34 4.58 2.27
N ILE A 148 -14.09 4.18 2.01
CA ILE A 148 -13.73 3.20 0.99
C ILE A 148 -14.23 1.82 1.40
N LYS A 149 -14.72 1.05 0.43
CA LYS A 149 -15.15 -0.34 0.62
C LYS A 149 -14.37 -1.27 -0.30
N VAL A 150 -14.23 -2.53 0.11
CA VAL A 150 -13.72 -3.59 -0.78
C VAL A 150 -14.56 -3.63 -2.06
N GLY A 151 -13.89 -3.67 -3.21
CA GLY A 151 -14.51 -3.60 -4.53
C GLY A 151 -14.62 -2.20 -5.13
N ASP A 152 -14.49 -1.10 -4.36
CA ASP A 152 -14.27 0.23 -4.93
C ASP A 152 -13.01 0.21 -5.80
N LYS A 153 -12.96 0.99 -6.88
CA LYS A 153 -11.75 1.10 -7.72
C LYS A 153 -11.08 2.44 -7.53
N VAL A 154 -9.80 2.43 -7.16
CA VAL A 154 -8.96 3.62 -6.96
C VAL A 154 -7.98 3.81 -8.12
N LEU A 155 -7.60 5.06 -8.38
CA LEU A 155 -6.54 5.40 -9.34
C LEU A 155 -5.16 5.01 -8.77
N THR A 156 -4.31 4.42 -9.60
CA THR A 156 -2.99 3.89 -9.22
C THR A 156 -1.84 4.70 -9.83
N HIS A 157 -0.60 4.47 -9.37
CA HIS A 157 0.59 5.12 -9.95
C HIS A 157 0.81 4.82 -11.44
N GLU A 158 0.32 3.67 -11.93
CA GLU A 158 0.33 3.26 -13.34
C GLU A 158 -0.82 3.89 -14.17
N ASN A 159 -1.54 4.87 -13.60
CA ASN A 159 -2.61 5.62 -14.28
C ASN A 159 -3.74 4.71 -14.82
N ARG A 160 -4.13 3.74 -13.99
CA ARG A 160 -5.29 2.87 -14.23
C ARG A 160 -6.13 2.75 -12.95
N PHE A 161 -7.36 2.29 -13.09
CA PHE A 161 -8.27 2.08 -11.97
C PHE A 161 -8.29 0.61 -11.57
N LYS A 162 -8.01 0.33 -10.30
CA LYS A 162 -7.86 -1.03 -9.77
C LYS A 162 -8.67 -1.23 -8.50
N LYS A 163 -9.20 -2.45 -8.30
CA LYS A 163 -10.06 -2.75 -7.16
C LYS A 163 -9.28 -2.67 -5.85
N VAL A 164 -9.91 -2.10 -4.84
CA VAL A 164 -9.53 -2.23 -3.45
C VAL A 164 -9.90 -3.64 -3.02
N GLU A 165 -8.90 -4.44 -2.68
CA GLU A 165 -9.06 -5.81 -2.19
C GLU A 165 -9.30 -5.82 -0.67
N LYS A 166 -8.69 -4.89 0.08
CA LYS A 166 -8.87 -4.71 1.53
C LYS A 166 -8.76 -3.25 1.96
N VAL A 167 -9.43 -2.91 3.06
CA VAL A 167 -9.34 -1.61 3.74
C VAL A 167 -8.79 -1.84 5.15
N TYR A 168 -7.70 -1.14 5.48
CA TYR A 168 -7.04 -1.20 6.78
C TYR A 168 -7.45 0.02 7.63
N LYS A 169 -7.66 -0.21 8.93
CA LYS A 169 -7.96 0.83 9.93
C LYS A 169 -7.17 0.56 11.21
N ARG A 170 -6.60 1.62 11.77
CA ARG A 170 -5.41 1.57 12.61
C ARG A 170 -5.47 2.73 13.62
N ARG A 171 -5.41 2.58 14.95
CA ARG A 171 -5.11 3.75 15.83
C ARG A 171 -3.62 4.05 15.71
N TYR A 172 -3.23 5.32 15.67
CA TYR A 172 -1.85 5.79 15.63
C TYR A 172 -1.71 6.96 16.60
N ILE A 173 -0.63 6.91 17.37
CA ILE A 173 -0.25 7.90 18.38
C ILE A 173 1.22 8.23 18.08
N GLY A 174 1.51 9.46 17.62
CA GLY A 174 2.85 9.88 17.24
C GLY A 174 2.88 10.99 16.18
N ASP A 175 4.07 11.32 15.69
CA ASP A 175 4.26 12.36 14.67
C ASP A 175 3.70 11.96 13.29
N ILE A 176 2.78 12.73 12.73
CA ILE A 176 2.46 12.69 11.30
C ILE A 176 3.31 13.71 10.53
N ILE A 177 3.68 13.37 9.30
CA ILE A 177 4.27 14.31 8.35
C ILE A 177 3.15 14.98 7.54
N LYS A 178 3.29 16.29 7.33
CA LYS A 178 2.44 17.11 6.45
C LYS A 178 3.27 17.65 5.30
N ILE A 179 3.08 17.11 4.10
CA ILE A 179 3.82 17.49 2.89
C ILE A 179 2.96 18.43 2.05
N LYS A 180 3.37 19.70 1.96
CA LYS A 180 2.74 20.67 1.07
C LYS A 180 3.34 20.58 -0.32
N VAL A 181 2.53 20.13 -1.27
CA VAL A 181 2.90 20.07 -2.69
C VAL A 181 2.42 21.34 -3.40
N ARG A 182 3.21 21.85 -4.36
CA ARG A 182 2.81 22.98 -5.21
C ARG A 182 1.51 22.64 -5.97
N TYR A 183 0.69 23.66 -6.22
CA TYR A 183 -0.62 23.59 -6.91
C TYR A 183 -1.78 22.95 -6.13
N PHE A 184 -1.50 22.05 -5.19
CA PHE A 184 -2.53 21.39 -4.38
C PHE A 184 -2.87 22.23 -3.13
N PRO A 185 -4.14 22.61 -2.89
CA PRO A 185 -4.59 23.22 -1.62
C PRO A 185 -4.45 22.28 -0.41
N GLU A 186 -4.71 20.98 -0.59
CA GLU A 186 -4.51 19.97 0.44
C GLU A 186 -3.01 19.64 0.63
N GLU A 187 -2.65 19.16 1.82
CA GLU A 187 -1.34 18.56 2.09
C GLU A 187 -1.45 17.03 1.92
N ILE A 188 -0.33 16.35 1.66
CA ILE A 188 -0.26 14.90 1.89
C ILE A 188 -0.02 14.74 3.39
N ILE A 189 -0.95 14.10 4.10
CA ILE A 189 -0.82 13.82 5.52
C ILE A 189 -0.70 12.31 5.67
N LEU A 190 0.39 11.87 6.29
CA LEU A 190 0.79 10.47 6.38
C LEU A 190 1.76 10.29 7.55
N THR A 191 1.90 9.09 8.08
CA THR A 191 2.94 8.82 9.08
C THR A 191 4.34 8.89 8.43
N PRO A 192 5.45 9.03 9.17
CA PRO A 192 6.78 9.46 8.67
C PRO A 192 7.49 8.54 7.67
N GLU A 193 6.79 7.52 7.25
CA GLU A 193 7.25 6.17 7.01
C GLU A 193 6.59 5.66 5.71
N HIS A 194 5.39 6.18 5.39
CA HIS A 194 4.57 5.74 4.26
C HIS A 194 5.18 6.17 2.92
N PRO A 195 5.42 5.26 1.95
CA PRO A 195 6.07 5.62 0.68
C PRO A 195 5.22 6.47 -0.26
N VAL A 196 5.84 7.52 -0.82
CA VAL A 196 5.24 8.47 -1.76
C VAL A 196 5.95 8.38 -3.12
N TYR A 197 5.21 8.38 -4.23
CA TYR A 197 5.79 8.34 -5.56
C TYR A 197 6.38 9.71 -5.93
N ALA A 198 7.70 9.76 -6.08
CA ALA A 198 8.43 11.01 -6.16
C ALA A 198 9.75 10.88 -6.97
N ILE A 199 10.46 12.00 -7.05
CA ILE A 199 11.79 12.16 -7.67
C ILE A 199 12.66 12.98 -6.70
N LYS A 200 13.84 12.47 -6.37
CA LYS A 200 14.91 13.27 -5.75
C LYS A 200 15.48 14.28 -6.73
N THR A 201 15.62 15.55 -6.32
CA THR A 201 16.14 16.61 -7.19
C THR A 201 17.53 17.09 -6.78
N GLU A 202 18.38 17.38 -7.77
CA GLU A 202 19.64 18.11 -7.53
C GLU A 202 19.35 19.61 -7.40
N LYS A 203 19.41 20.12 -6.17
CA LYS A 203 19.04 21.50 -5.77
C LYS A 203 20.06 22.59 -6.16
N ARG A 204 20.71 22.44 -7.31
CA ARG A 204 21.78 23.33 -7.81
C ARG A 204 21.50 23.89 -9.21
N CYS A 205 20.23 23.96 -9.64
CA CYS A 205 19.90 24.48 -10.97
C CYS A 205 19.83 26.00 -10.96
N ASP A 206 20.67 26.65 -11.77
CA ASP A 206 20.73 28.11 -11.93
C ASP A 206 19.53 28.69 -12.70
N GLY A 207 18.64 27.82 -13.19
CA GLY A 207 17.37 28.20 -13.83
C GLY A 207 16.28 28.58 -12.83
N SER A 208 15.11 28.97 -13.35
CA SER A 208 14.01 29.53 -12.55
C SER A 208 13.54 28.62 -11.40
N HIS A 209 13.99 28.96 -10.19
CA HIS A 209 13.63 28.36 -8.90
C HIS A 209 14.26 26.99 -8.57
N GLY A 210 15.50 26.74 -8.98
CA GLY A 210 16.39 25.76 -8.31
C GLY A 210 16.25 24.29 -8.69
N ILE A 211 15.21 23.91 -9.46
CA ILE A 211 14.94 22.53 -9.92
C ILE A 211 15.05 22.46 -11.45
N CYS A 212 15.68 21.41 -11.97
CA CYS A 212 15.79 21.19 -13.41
C CYS A 212 14.50 20.59 -13.98
N LYS A 213 13.89 21.22 -15.00
CA LYS A 213 12.57 20.85 -15.56
C LYS A 213 12.72 20.25 -16.95
N PHE A 214 11.86 19.30 -17.32
CA PHE A 214 11.91 18.60 -18.62
C PHE A 214 11.96 19.55 -19.84
N ASN A 215 11.16 20.61 -19.80
CA ASN A 215 11.02 21.62 -20.84
C ASN A 215 11.95 22.84 -20.66
N CYS A 216 12.94 22.76 -19.77
CA CYS A 216 13.82 23.90 -19.51
C CYS A 216 14.74 24.17 -20.71
N LEU A 217 14.57 25.32 -21.36
CA LEU A 217 15.31 25.67 -22.59
C LEU A 217 16.84 25.63 -22.41
N THR A 218 17.35 25.93 -21.21
CA THR A 218 18.78 25.81 -20.90
C THR A 218 19.31 24.36 -20.90
N GLN A 219 18.46 23.32 -20.94
CA GLN A 219 18.94 21.95 -21.22
C GLN A 219 19.44 21.75 -22.66
N TYR A 220 19.00 22.59 -23.61
CA TYR A 220 19.47 22.53 -24.99
C TYR A 220 20.83 23.24 -25.15
N THR A 221 21.08 24.30 -24.38
CA THR A 221 22.32 25.10 -24.45
C THR A 221 23.39 24.72 -23.41
N ASN A 222 23.00 24.17 -22.25
CA ASN A 222 23.91 23.77 -21.18
C ASN A 222 23.92 22.24 -20.98
N PRO A 223 24.97 21.52 -21.43
CA PRO A 223 25.10 20.07 -21.28
C PRO A 223 25.04 19.58 -19.82
N SER A 224 25.43 20.42 -18.85
CA SER A 224 25.35 20.03 -17.44
C SER A 224 23.90 19.85 -16.99
N CYS A 225 22.99 20.75 -17.35
CA CYS A 225 21.56 20.65 -17.02
C CYS A 225 20.94 19.37 -17.57
N LYS A 226 21.25 19.00 -18.82
CA LYS A 226 20.81 17.75 -19.46
C LYS A 226 21.35 16.50 -18.73
N LYS A 227 22.60 16.54 -18.26
CA LYS A 227 23.18 15.46 -17.40
C LYS A 227 22.47 15.37 -16.05
N ARG A 228 22.13 16.50 -15.39
CA ARG A 228 21.42 16.50 -14.10
C ARG A 228 20.00 15.92 -14.23
N TYR A 229 19.21 16.39 -15.20
CA TYR A 229 17.84 15.89 -15.39
C TYR A 229 17.79 14.40 -15.78
N ARG A 230 18.82 13.88 -16.50
CA ARG A 230 18.92 12.44 -16.80
C ARG A 230 19.01 11.54 -15.56
N LYS A 231 19.43 12.06 -14.40
CA LYS A 231 19.46 11.31 -13.13
C LYS A 231 18.08 11.19 -12.47
N TYR A 232 17.10 11.98 -12.89
CA TYR A 232 15.79 12.02 -12.24
C TYR A 232 15.00 10.74 -12.54
N LYS A 233 14.94 9.85 -11.55
CA LYS A 233 14.23 8.58 -11.59
C LYS A 233 12.96 8.68 -10.74
N ARG A 234 11.84 8.13 -11.24
CA ARG A 234 10.62 7.99 -10.45
C ARG A 234 10.77 6.80 -9.53
N GLU A 235 10.53 6.99 -8.25
CA GLU A 235 10.65 5.93 -7.25
C GLU A 235 9.72 6.19 -6.07
N TRP A 236 9.57 5.17 -5.23
CA TRP A 236 8.88 5.28 -3.96
C TRP A 236 9.89 5.82 -2.94
N ILE A 237 9.53 6.91 -2.26
CA ILE A 237 10.39 7.60 -1.29
C ILE A 237 9.60 7.71 0.01
N ILE A 238 10.21 7.26 1.11
CA ILE A 238 9.66 7.38 2.46
C ILE A 238 9.37 8.85 2.80
N ALA A 239 8.24 9.12 3.47
CA ALA A 239 7.80 10.48 3.77
C ALA A 239 8.82 11.33 4.56
N LYS A 240 9.56 10.76 5.53
CA LYS A 240 10.60 11.47 6.30
C LYS A 240 11.82 11.88 5.48
N ASP A 241 12.12 11.11 4.42
CA ASP A 241 13.32 11.31 3.62
C ASP A 241 13.10 12.33 2.50
N LEU A 242 11.84 12.62 2.15
CA LEU A 242 11.48 13.72 1.27
C LEU A 242 11.95 15.05 1.84
N LYS A 243 12.42 15.94 0.95
CA LYS A 243 12.93 17.26 1.30
C LYS A 243 12.21 18.31 0.45
N VAL A 244 12.08 19.54 0.97
CA VAL A 244 11.58 20.68 0.18
C VAL A 244 12.42 20.82 -1.10
N GLY A 245 11.77 20.86 -2.26
CA GLY A 245 12.39 20.81 -3.58
C GLY A 245 12.41 19.43 -4.26
N ASP A 246 12.20 18.32 -3.53
CA ASP A 246 11.87 17.03 -4.18
C ASP A 246 10.51 17.14 -4.89
N VAL A 247 10.23 16.26 -5.85
CA VAL A 247 9.09 16.40 -6.78
C VAL A 247 8.17 15.20 -6.68
N ILE A 248 6.90 15.44 -6.35
CA ILE A 248 5.85 14.41 -6.34
C ILE A 248 5.44 14.08 -7.78
N VAL A 249 5.27 12.79 -8.07
CA VAL A 249 4.81 12.28 -9.36
C VAL A 249 3.35 11.89 -9.26
N TYR A 250 2.49 12.56 -10.04
CA TYR A 250 1.05 12.50 -9.92
C TYR A 250 0.41 12.08 -11.26
N PRO A 251 -0.23 10.91 -11.38
CA PRO A 251 -0.85 10.47 -12.63
C PRO A 251 -2.09 11.30 -12.98
N ILE A 252 -2.29 11.55 -14.27
CA ILE A 252 -3.42 12.31 -14.81
C ILE A 252 -4.32 11.34 -15.61
N PRO A 253 -5.51 10.96 -15.11
CA PRO A 253 -6.45 10.07 -15.79
C PRO A 253 -6.71 10.39 -17.27
N ASN A 254 -6.13 9.58 -18.14
CA ASN A 254 -6.16 9.79 -19.60
C ASN A 254 -7.36 9.11 -20.30
N ARG A 255 -8.09 8.22 -19.61
CA ARG A 255 -9.28 7.53 -20.14
C ARG A 255 -10.30 8.53 -20.69
N VAL A 256 -10.96 8.17 -21.79
CA VAL A 256 -12.08 8.94 -22.36
C VAL A 256 -13.32 8.06 -22.40
N ARG A 257 -14.47 8.59 -21.96
CA ARG A 257 -15.79 7.96 -22.06
C ARG A 257 -16.76 9.00 -22.61
N ASP A 258 -17.14 8.88 -23.87
CA ASP A 258 -18.09 9.81 -24.48
C ASP A 258 -19.53 9.31 -24.31
N ILE A 259 -20.23 9.88 -23.33
CA ILE A 259 -21.69 9.71 -23.23
C ILE A 259 -22.32 10.60 -24.30
N LYS A 260 -23.17 10.02 -25.15
CA LYS A 260 -23.90 10.76 -26.19
C LYS A 260 -25.22 11.33 -25.67
N TYR A 261 -25.98 10.56 -24.89
CA TYR A 261 -27.31 10.95 -24.42
C TYR A 261 -27.54 10.60 -22.95
N LEU A 262 -28.35 11.41 -22.26
CA LEU A 262 -28.95 11.12 -20.96
C LEU A 262 -30.46 10.97 -21.12
N SER A 263 -31.04 9.92 -20.54
CA SER A 263 -32.50 9.72 -20.54
C SER A 263 -33.16 10.55 -19.42
N LEU A 264 -34.30 11.15 -19.74
CA LEU A 264 -35.21 11.79 -18.79
C LEU A 264 -36.41 10.92 -18.40
N ASP A 265 -36.50 9.68 -18.89
CA ASP A 265 -37.67 8.80 -18.74
C ASP A 265 -38.06 8.58 -17.27
N LYS A 266 -37.05 8.41 -16.39
CA LYS A 266 -37.21 8.32 -14.91
C LYS A 266 -37.98 9.51 -14.31
N TYR A 267 -37.81 10.70 -14.89
CA TYR A 267 -38.38 11.96 -14.41
C TYR A 267 -39.72 12.28 -15.10
N LEU A 268 -39.86 11.89 -16.37
CA LEU A 268 -41.08 12.04 -17.15
C LEU A 268 -42.19 11.05 -16.72
N SER A 269 -41.83 9.85 -16.28
CA SER A 269 -42.78 8.83 -15.79
C SER A 269 -43.67 9.35 -14.65
N ASN A 270 -43.10 10.13 -13.72
CA ASN A 270 -43.80 10.73 -12.58
C ASN A 270 -44.84 11.81 -12.96
N ILE A 271 -44.86 12.27 -14.23
CA ILE A 271 -45.82 13.26 -14.70
C ILE A 271 -47.15 12.59 -15.07
N LYS A 272 -48.20 12.84 -14.28
CA LYS A 272 -49.56 12.36 -14.56
C LYS A 272 -50.26 13.01 -15.77
N ARG A 273 -49.77 14.16 -16.26
CA ARG A 273 -50.40 14.94 -17.34
C ARG A 273 -49.53 14.94 -18.61
N GLU A 274 -50.03 14.32 -19.67
CA GLU A 274 -49.33 14.13 -20.94
C GLU A 274 -48.87 15.44 -21.61
N PHE A 275 -49.71 16.49 -21.58
CA PHE A 275 -49.34 17.84 -22.05
C PHE A 275 -48.11 18.45 -21.37
N CYS A 276 -47.78 18.01 -20.15
CA CYS A 276 -46.56 18.44 -19.46
C CYS A 276 -45.33 17.61 -19.82
N ARG A 277 -45.50 16.40 -20.39
CA ARG A 277 -44.39 15.58 -20.92
C ARG A 277 -43.88 16.14 -22.25
N SER A 278 -44.77 16.48 -23.18
CA SER A 278 -44.40 16.87 -24.57
C SER A 278 -43.59 18.16 -24.73
N ARG A 279 -43.34 18.92 -23.64
CA ARG A 279 -42.56 20.17 -23.67
C ARG A 279 -41.07 20.00 -23.40
N ILE A 280 -40.64 18.82 -22.94
CA ILE A 280 -39.25 18.53 -22.54
C ILE A 280 -38.82 17.28 -23.30
N PRO A 281 -37.61 17.25 -23.90
CA PRO A 281 -37.17 16.08 -24.64
C PRO A 281 -37.05 14.85 -23.73
N GLU A 282 -37.32 13.66 -24.28
CA GLU A 282 -37.13 12.38 -23.56
C GLU A 282 -35.65 12.07 -23.31
N LYS A 283 -34.76 12.59 -24.16
CA LYS A 283 -33.31 12.40 -24.07
C LYS A 283 -32.59 13.71 -24.33
N ILE A 284 -31.60 14.02 -23.49
CA ILE A 284 -30.71 15.17 -23.65
C ILE A 284 -29.44 14.69 -24.34
N GLU A 285 -29.04 15.35 -25.44
CA GLU A 285 -27.69 15.16 -25.97
C GLU A 285 -26.66 15.80 -25.03
N VAL A 286 -25.62 15.06 -24.67
CA VAL A 286 -24.48 15.59 -23.90
C VAL A 286 -23.55 16.33 -24.88
N SER A 287 -24.06 17.41 -25.49
CA SER A 287 -23.32 18.23 -26.43
C SER A 287 -22.36 19.19 -25.71
N GLU A 288 -21.54 19.93 -26.48
CA GLU A 288 -20.71 21.01 -25.96
C GLU A 288 -21.56 22.11 -25.29
N GLU A 289 -22.70 22.46 -25.86
CA GLU A 289 -23.68 23.39 -25.30
C GLU A 289 -24.28 22.89 -23.97
N PHE A 290 -24.69 21.63 -23.90
CA PHE A 290 -25.19 21.06 -22.64
C PHE A 290 -24.09 21.05 -21.56
N CYS A 291 -22.86 20.71 -21.95
CA CYS A 291 -21.71 20.80 -21.05
C CYS A 291 -21.45 22.23 -20.56
N ARG A 292 -21.58 23.27 -21.40
CA ARG A 292 -21.48 24.67 -20.95
C ARG A 292 -22.60 25.07 -19.99
N LEU A 293 -23.83 24.64 -20.27
CA LEU A 293 -24.98 24.85 -19.38
C LEU A 293 -24.78 24.17 -18.01
N VAL A 294 -24.20 22.97 -17.98
CA VAL A 294 -23.81 22.29 -16.73
C VAL A 294 -22.77 23.11 -15.96
N GLY A 295 -21.80 23.71 -16.65
CA GLY A 295 -20.86 24.65 -16.04
C GLY A 295 -21.56 25.82 -15.35
N TYR A 296 -22.47 26.51 -16.05
CA TYR A 296 -23.28 27.59 -15.48
C TYR A 296 -24.18 27.14 -14.33
N PHE A 297 -24.70 25.91 -14.37
CA PHE A 297 -25.49 25.38 -13.27
C PHE A 297 -24.62 25.13 -12.02
N LEU A 298 -23.39 24.68 -12.22
CA LEU A 298 -22.45 24.42 -11.14
C LEU A 298 -21.96 25.71 -10.46
N SER A 299 -21.96 26.86 -11.13
CA SER A 299 -21.74 28.16 -10.48
C SER A 299 -23.05 28.81 -10.00
N GLU A 300 -23.85 29.36 -10.91
CA GLU A 300 -25.02 30.20 -10.59
C GLU A 300 -26.32 29.41 -10.38
N GLY A 301 -26.35 28.16 -10.84
CA GLY A 301 -27.56 27.33 -10.82
C GLY A 301 -27.99 26.87 -9.43
N TYR A 302 -29.30 26.73 -9.23
CA TYR A 302 -29.88 26.13 -8.04
C TYR A 302 -31.22 25.44 -8.32
N CYS A 303 -31.59 24.45 -7.51
CA CYS A 303 -32.95 23.88 -7.50
C CYS A 303 -33.85 24.65 -6.53
N PHE A 304 -35.09 24.94 -6.94
CA PHE A 304 -36.15 25.42 -6.05
C PHE A 304 -37.39 24.52 -6.13
N ARG A 305 -38.42 24.79 -5.33
CA ARG A 305 -39.61 23.92 -5.15
C ARG A 305 -40.21 23.40 -6.47
N ASP A 306 -40.27 24.24 -7.50
CA ASP A 306 -41.00 23.96 -8.76
C ASP A 306 -40.12 24.04 -10.02
N GLY A 307 -38.80 24.12 -9.88
CA GLY A 307 -37.91 24.34 -11.03
C GLY A 307 -36.44 24.47 -10.70
N ILE A 308 -35.67 24.93 -11.69
CA ILE A 308 -34.27 25.35 -11.55
C ILE A 308 -34.16 26.86 -11.82
N GLY A 309 -33.29 27.53 -11.09
CA GLY A 309 -32.98 28.94 -11.26
C GLY A 309 -31.49 29.16 -11.47
N PHE A 310 -31.13 30.32 -12.02
CA PHE A 310 -29.77 30.85 -12.03
C PHE A 310 -29.82 32.24 -11.40
N ALA A 311 -28.95 32.53 -10.42
CA ALA A 311 -28.84 33.86 -9.80
C ALA A 311 -27.59 34.57 -10.33
N LEU A 312 -27.76 35.73 -10.94
CA LEU A 312 -26.74 36.43 -11.73
C LEU A 312 -26.75 37.94 -11.41
N GLY A 313 -25.66 38.65 -11.70
CA GLY A 313 -25.68 40.11 -11.72
C GLY A 313 -26.32 40.67 -13.01
N GLU A 314 -27.00 41.81 -12.95
CA GLU A 314 -27.53 42.53 -14.12
C GLU A 314 -26.42 42.83 -15.15
N ASN A 315 -25.23 43.17 -14.65
CA ASN A 315 -24.02 43.42 -15.42
C ASN A 315 -23.46 42.17 -16.16
N GLU A 316 -23.97 40.97 -15.88
CA GLU A 316 -23.49 39.69 -16.44
C GLU A 316 -24.24 39.26 -17.70
N LYS A 317 -24.71 40.23 -18.49
CA LYS A 317 -25.54 40.04 -19.69
C LYS A 317 -25.06 38.93 -20.65
N LYS A 318 -23.76 38.84 -20.96
CA LYS A 318 -23.21 37.76 -21.81
C LYS A 318 -23.53 36.34 -21.28
N ILE A 319 -23.60 36.18 -19.96
CA ILE A 319 -23.90 34.91 -19.29
C ILE A 319 -25.41 34.66 -19.29
N ILE A 320 -26.20 35.70 -19.00
CA ILE A 320 -27.68 35.66 -19.09
C ILE A 320 -28.10 35.21 -20.51
N ASP A 321 -27.61 35.89 -21.54
CA ASP A 321 -27.95 35.63 -22.95
C ASP A 321 -27.58 34.19 -23.38
N ASP A 322 -26.40 33.69 -22.99
CA ASP A 322 -25.98 32.31 -23.30
C ASP A 322 -26.81 31.28 -22.51
N ILE A 323 -27.12 31.52 -21.22
CA ILE A 323 -28.02 30.62 -20.45
C ILE A 323 -29.43 30.57 -21.08
N GLU A 324 -30.00 31.70 -21.50
CA GLU A 324 -31.30 31.73 -22.18
C GLU A 324 -31.27 30.98 -23.52
N TYR A 325 -30.24 31.21 -24.34
CA TYR A 325 -30.02 30.49 -25.59
C TYR A 325 -29.89 28.97 -25.36
N LEU A 326 -29.06 28.55 -24.40
CA LEU A 326 -28.82 27.15 -24.07
C LEU A 326 -30.10 26.46 -23.55
N MET A 327 -30.82 27.09 -22.63
CA MET A 327 -32.10 26.57 -22.10
C MET A 327 -33.19 26.49 -23.18
N LYS A 328 -33.22 27.47 -24.10
CA LYS A 328 -34.14 27.45 -25.24
C LYS A 328 -33.78 26.38 -26.27
N LYS A 329 -32.49 26.19 -26.56
CA LYS A 329 -31.99 25.19 -27.52
C LYS A 329 -32.17 23.76 -27.01
N ILE A 330 -31.81 23.50 -25.75
CA ILE A 330 -31.75 22.14 -25.19
C ILE A 330 -33.11 21.69 -24.64
N PHE A 331 -33.85 22.58 -23.97
CA PHE A 331 -35.09 22.23 -23.27
C PHE A 331 -36.34 22.92 -23.82
N ASN A 332 -36.22 23.77 -24.86
CA ASN A 332 -37.32 24.57 -25.41
C ASN A 332 -37.99 25.53 -24.40
N LEU A 333 -37.35 25.80 -23.25
CA LEU A 333 -37.88 26.65 -22.19
C LEU A 333 -37.40 28.10 -22.32
N LYS A 334 -38.19 29.04 -21.79
CA LYS A 334 -37.80 30.43 -21.51
C LYS A 334 -37.85 30.67 -20.01
N PRO A 335 -37.02 31.56 -19.43
CA PRO A 335 -37.11 31.89 -18.02
C PRO A 335 -38.34 32.77 -17.74
N LYS A 336 -38.81 32.73 -16.50
CA LYS A 336 -39.43 33.88 -15.86
C LYS A 336 -38.31 34.64 -15.14
N ILE A 337 -37.97 35.81 -15.67
CA ILE A 337 -37.02 36.72 -15.01
C ILE A 337 -37.68 37.24 -13.73
N ARG A 338 -36.93 37.25 -12.63
CA ARG A 338 -37.28 37.96 -11.41
C ARG A 338 -36.13 38.91 -11.06
N ASP A 339 -36.50 40.17 -10.98
CA ASP A 339 -35.71 41.28 -10.47
C ASP A 339 -36.53 41.86 -9.30
N ASP A 340 -35.86 42.26 -8.23
CA ASP A 340 -36.51 42.86 -7.05
C ASP A 340 -36.37 44.39 -6.97
N GLY A 341 -35.61 45.00 -7.89
CA GLY A 341 -35.34 46.44 -7.95
C GLY A 341 -34.60 47.01 -6.73
N ARG A 342 -34.16 46.16 -5.80
CA ARG A 342 -33.45 46.53 -4.56
C ARG A 342 -31.98 46.13 -4.58
N SER A 343 -31.59 45.33 -5.56
CA SER A 343 -30.23 44.83 -5.78
C SER A 343 -29.97 44.67 -7.27
N GLU A 344 -28.70 44.72 -7.69
CA GLU A 344 -28.29 44.42 -9.09
C GLU A 344 -28.42 42.91 -9.44
N GLY A 345 -29.33 42.18 -8.78
CA GLY A 345 -29.43 40.73 -8.82
C GLY A 345 -30.63 40.22 -9.61
N ILE A 346 -30.37 39.44 -10.66
CA ILE A 346 -31.38 38.85 -11.55
C ILE A 346 -31.48 37.34 -11.28
N GLU A 347 -32.69 36.83 -11.07
CA GLU A 347 -32.97 35.38 -11.04
C GLU A 347 -33.67 34.91 -12.32
N LEU A 348 -33.00 34.09 -13.13
CA LEU A 348 -33.61 33.41 -14.29
C LEU A 348 -34.31 32.12 -13.84
N LYS A 349 -35.64 32.09 -13.73
CA LYS A 349 -36.39 30.93 -13.19
C LYS A 349 -37.07 30.08 -14.26
N TYR A 350 -36.69 28.82 -14.34
CA TYR A 350 -37.25 27.82 -15.27
C TYR A 350 -38.14 26.83 -14.51
N TYR A 351 -39.46 27.00 -14.67
CA TYR A 351 -40.48 26.20 -13.98
C TYR A 351 -40.63 24.83 -14.63
N SER A 352 -39.85 23.86 -14.15
CA SER A 352 -39.97 22.46 -14.50
C SER A 352 -39.55 21.56 -13.34
N ARG A 353 -40.51 20.84 -12.77
CA ARG A 353 -40.23 19.81 -11.74
C ARG A 353 -39.36 18.67 -12.31
N VAL A 354 -39.48 18.37 -13.61
CA VAL A 354 -38.61 17.41 -14.31
C VAL A 354 -37.15 17.86 -14.24
N LEU A 355 -36.87 19.13 -14.54
CA LEU A 355 -35.50 19.66 -14.49
C LEU A 355 -35.01 19.81 -13.05
N ARG A 356 -35.87 20.20 -12.10
CA ARG A 356 -35.55 20.22 -10.66
C ARG A 356 -35.09 18.86 -10.14
N ASP A 357 -35.70 17.79 -10.65
CA ASP A 357 -35.38 16.43 -10.22
C ASP A 357 -34.18 15.89 -11.00
N PHE A 358 -34.10 16.10 -12.31
CA PHE A 358 -32.94 15.75 -13.12
C PHE A 358 -31.64 16.46 -12.70
N PHE A 359 -31.62 17.80 -12.66
CA PHE A 359 -30.45 18.56 -12.21
C PHE A 359 -30.17 18.34 -10.73
N GLY A 360 -31.22 18.14 -9.94
CA GLY A 360 -31.12 17.85 -8.52
C GLY A 360 -30.49 16.49 -8.19
N ASP A 361 -30.74 15.48 -9.01
CA ASP A 361 -30.13 14.14 -8.91
C ASP A 361 -28.71 14.10 -9.51
N MET A 362 -28.45 14.87 -10.58
CA MET A 362 -27.18 14.79 -11.32
C MET A 362 -26.08 15.71 -10.81
N PHE A 363 -26.41 16.92 -10.35
CA PHE A 363 -25.41 17.96 -10.10
C PHE A 363 -25.21 18.31 -8.61
N TYR A 364 -25.70 17.44 -7.72
CA TYR A 364 -25.46 17.48 -6.28
C TYR A 364 -25.02 16.10 -5.77
N CYS A 365 -24.22 16.07 -4.71
CA CYS A 365 -23.94 14.89 -3.91
C CYS A 365 -24.62 15.00 -2.53
N GLY A 366 -25.23 13.90 -2.08
CA GLY A 366 -26.04 13.88 -0.85
C GLY A 366 -27.43 14.49 -1.03
N ASP A 367 -28.26 14.44 0.02
CA ASP A 367 -29.68 14.78 -0.06
C ASP A 367 -29.96 16.29 -0.10
N GLU A 368 -29.05 17.10 0.42
CA GLU A 368 -29.19 18.55 0.47
C GLU A 368 -28.71 19.24 -0.83
N LYS A 369 -29.65 19.84 -1.57
CA LYS A 369 -29.39 20.61 -2.80
C LYS A 369 -28.78 22.00 -2.48
N ARG A 370 -27.53 22.01 -2.01
CA ARG A 370 -26.77 23.19 -1.50
C ARG A 370 -25.47 23.42 -2.25
N ALA A 371 -24.92 24.64 -2.19
CA ALA A 371 -23.71 25.02 -2.92
C ALA A 371 -22.48 24.16 -2.58
N TRP A 372 -22.28 23.82 -1.30
CA TRP A 372 -21.18 22.95 -0.84
C TRP A 372 -21.37 21.48 -1.22
N ASN A 373 -22.56 21.09 -1.67
CA ASN A 373 -22.90 19.77 -2.16
C ASN A 373 -22.96 19.70 -3.70
N LYS A 374 -22.69 20.79 -4.44
CA LYS A 374 -22.63 20.71 -5.91
C LYS A 374 -21.52 19.75 -6.34
N ALA A 375 -21.76 18.95 -7.37
CA ALA A 375 -20.80 18.01 -7.93
C ALA A 375 -21.14 17.70 -9.40
N LEU A 376 -20.17 17.22 -10.17
CA LEU A 376 -20.40 16.59 -11.46
C LEU A 376 -20.75 15.09 -11.30
N PRO A 377 -21.58 14.51 -12.20
CA PRO A 377 -21.65 13.06 -12.35
C PRO A 377 -20.26 12.49 -12.66
N ASN A 378 -19.99 11.29 -12.16
CA ASN A 378 -18.64 10.71 -12.23
C ASN A 378 -18.16 10.46 -13.68
N GLU A 379 -19.08 10.17 -14.58
CA GLU A 379 -18.81 9.97 -15.99
C GLU A 379 -18.36 11.27 -16.69
N PHE A 380 -18.78 12.42 -16.18
CA PHE A 380 -18.40 13.73 -16.74
C PHE A 380 -16.92 14.02 -16.53
N LEU A 381 -16.28 13.39 -15.52
CA LEU A 381 -14.84 13.47 -15.25
C LEU A 381 -13.98 12.84 -16.36
N TYR A 382 -14.58 12.06 -17.27
CA TYR A 382 -13.88 11.38 -18.35
C TYR A 382 -14.43 11.69 -19.75
N LEU A 383 -15.33 12.67 -19.90
CA LEU A 383 -15.79 13.13 -21.21
C LEU A 383 -14.61 13.57 -22.12
N PRO A 384 -14.84 13.61 -23.45
CA PRO A 384 -13.95 14.27 -24.41
C PRO A 384 -13.51 15.68 -23.96
N LYS A 385 -12.28 16.07 -24.31
CA LYS A 385 -11.66 17.30 -23.81
C LYS A 385 -12.45 18.57 -24.17
N ASN A 386 -12.96 18.66 -25.40
CA ASN A 386 -13.83 19.73 -25.86
C ASN A 386 -15.08 19.90 -24.96
N LYS A 387 -15.79 18.80 -24.66
CA LYS A 387 -16.94 18.81 -23.73
C LYS A 387 -16.54 19.26 -22.32
N GLN A 388 -15.40 18.80 -21.81
CA GLN A 388 -14.91 19.22 -20.50
C GLN A 388 -14.46 20.69 -20.43
N LEU A 389 -13.85 21.20 -21.51
CA LEU A 389 -13.51 22.60 -21.65
C LEU A 389 -14.77 23.46 -21.55
N GLN A 390 -15.88 23.05 -22.17
CA GLN A 390 -17.17 23.75 -22.04
C GLN A 390 -17.74 23.74 -20.62
N ILE A 391 -17.66 22.62 -19.87
CA ILE A 391 -18.02 22.58 -18.44
C ILE A 391 -17.17 23.58 -17.65
N PHE A 392 -15.86 23.60 -17.91
CA PHE A 392 -14.93 24.53 -17.28
C PHE A 392 -15.29 25.98 -17.58
N ILE A 393 -15.53 26.33 -18.85
CA ILE A 393 -15.87 27.67 -19.31
C ILE A 393 -17.15 28.17 -18.62
N GLY A 394 -18.23 27.38 -18.63
CA GLY A 394 -19.49 27.78 -18.00
C GLY A 394 -19.32 28.08 -16.51
N TRP A 395 -18.64 27.19 -15.78
CA TRP A 395 -18.39 27.38 -14.35
C TRP A 395 -17.44 28.55 -14.07
N TRP A 396 -16.40 28.73 -14.88
CA TRP A 396 -15.42 29.80 -14.70
C TRP A 396 -16.01 31.19 -15.01
N ARG A 397 -16.88 31.30 -16.01
CA ARG A 397 -17.51 32.57 -16.39
C ARG A 397 -18.38 33.14 -15.26
N GLY A 398 -19.16 32.30 -14.59
CA GLY A 398 -19.96 32.71 -13.43
C GLY A 398 -19.12 32.95 -12.17
N ASP A 399 -18.68 31.87 -11.52
CA ASP A 399 -18.04 31.91 -10.19
C ASP A 399 -16.60 32.47 -10.20
N LYS A 400 -16.00 32.75 -11.37
CA LYS A 400 -14.60 33.21 -11.54
C LYS A 400 -13.60 32.33 -10.78
N GLY A 401 -13.87 31.02 -10.76
CA GLY A 401 -13.06 30.01 -10.10
C GLY A 401 -13.37 29.76 -8.63
N VAL A 402 -14.43 30.33 -8.06
CA VAL A 402 -14.84 30.12 -6.67
C VAL A 402 -15.72 28.87 -6.54
N THR A 403 -15.61 28.15 -5.41
CA THR A 403 -16.61 27.16 -5.00
C THR A 403 -16.55 26.90 -3.49
N THR A 404 -17.65 26.41 -2.92
CA THR A 404 -17.73 25.90 -1.53
C THR A 404 -17.82 24.37 -1.46
N SER A 405 -17.83 23.67 -2.59
CA SER A 405 -17.82 22.21 -2.65
C SER A 405 -16.40 21.68 -2.80
N GLU A 406 -15.96 20.89 -1.81
CA GLU A 406 -14.67 20.19 -1.85
C GLU A 406 -14.61 19.17 -2.99
N ILE A 407 -15.72 18.48 -3.26
CA ILE A 407 -15.81 17.49 -4.35
C ILE A 407 -15.70 18.19 -5.70
N LEU A 408 -16.49 19.25 -5.95
CA LEU A 408 -16.46 20.00 -7.21
C LEU A 408 -15.10 20.67 -7.45
N MET A 409 -14.48 21.23 -6.41
CA MET A 409 -13.11 21.76 -6.47
C MET A 409 -12.11 20.72 -6.98
N ASN A 410 -12.14 19.51 -6.42
CA ASN A 410 -11.27 18.41 -6.82
C ASN A 410 -11.61 17.87 -8.23
N GLN A 411 -12.89 17.78 -8.59
CA GLN A 411 -13.36 17.40 -9.93
C GLN A 411 -12.88 18.38 -11.00
N LEU A 412 -13.03 19.69 -10.78
CA LEU A 412 -12.58 20.73 -11.72
C LEU A 412 -11.06 20.82 -11.81
N ARG A 413 -10.34 20.58 -10.70
CA ARG A 413 -8.87 20.45 -10.72
C ARG A 413 -8.44 19.26 -11.58
N LEU A 414 -9.09 18.10 -11.43
CA LEU A 414 -8.85 16.92 -12.26
C LEU A 414 -9.14 17.20 -13.76
N ILE A 415 -10.24 17.88 -14.06
CA ILE A 415 -10.57 18.32 -15.43
C ILE A 415 -9.48 19.24 -15.98
N SER A 416 -9.05 20.28 -15.24
CA SER A 416 -8.01 21.19 -15.69
C SER A 416 -6.69 20.46 -16.03
N LEU A 417 -6.32 19.45 -15.24
CA LEU A 417 -5.16 18.60 -15.50
C LEU A 417 -5.31 17.76 -16.77
N ARG A 418 -6.50 17.22 -17.06
CA ARG A 418 -6.78 16.54 -18.34
C ARG A 418 -6.70 17.49 -19.53
N LEU A 419 -7.07 18.76 -19.34
CA LEU A 419 -6.99 19.82 -20.37
C LEU A 419 -5.56 20.35 -20.58
N GLY A 420 -4.62 20.14 -19.65
CA GLY A 420 -3.21 20.51 -19.78
C GLY A 420 -2.76 21.74 -18.96
N PHE A 421 -3.60 22.22 -18.06
CA PHE A 421 -3.27 23.28 -17.10
C PHE A 421 -3.62 22.83 -15.67
N ILE A 422 -3.55 23.71 -14.68
CA ILE A 422 -4.06 23.40 -13.34
C ILE A 422 -4.72 24.63 -12.70
N ILE A 423 -5.93 24.45 -12.14
CA ILE A 423 -6.43 25.41 -11.15
C ILE A 423 -5.70 25.16 -9.82
N THR A 424 -4.94 26.16 -9.37
CA THR A 424 -4.47 26.20 -7.98
C THR A 424 -5.52 26.90 -7.14
N PHE A 425 -6.06 26.23 -6.14
CA PHE A 425 -7.04 26.83 -5.22
C PHE A 425 -6.38 27.33 -3.93
N SER A 426 -6.85 28.46 -3.42
CA SER A 426 -6.62 28.92 -2.04
C SER A 426 -7.85 28.59 -1.20
N LYS A 427 -7.68 27.81 -0.12
CA LYS A 427 -8.74 27.53 0.86
C LYS A 427 -8.82 28.71 1.85
N HIS A 428 -9.95 29.39 1.87
CA HIS A 428 -10.27 30.44 2.84
C HIS A 428 -11.31 29.92 3.82
N VAL A 429 -10.90 29.70 5.07
CA VAL A 429 -11.83 29.46 6.17
C VAL A 429 -12.34 30.83 6.65
N PRO A 430 -13.65 31.09 6.62
CA PRO A 430 -14.19 32.35 7.14
C PRO A 430 -14.00 32.42 8.66
N LYS A 431 -13.59 33.58 9.17
CA LYS A 431 -13.84 33.93 10.58
C LYS A 431 -15.34 34.17 10.75
N ASN A 432 -15.91 33.78 11.90
CA ASN A 432 -17.29 34.15 12.25
C ASN A 432 -17.38 35.69 12.37
N PRO A 433 -18.19 36.39 11.54
CA PRO A 433 -18.44 37.79 11.77
C PRO A 433 -19.43 37.97 12.93
N LYS A 434 -19.20 38.99 13.76
CA LYS A 434 -20.21 39.51 14.68
C LYS A 434 -21.10 40.52 13.95
N ILE A 435 -22.42 40.39 14.10
CA ILE A 435 -23.41 41.38 13.67
C ILE A 435 -24.12 41.86 14.94
N GLY A 436 -23.72 43.02 15.45
CA GLY A 436 -23.98 43.40 16.84
C GLY A 436 -23.42 42.34 17.79
N ASP A 437 -24.21 41.93 18.78
CA ASP A 437 -23.82 40.90 19.74
C ASP A 437 -23.93 39.46 19.19
N ARG A 438 -24.49 39.27 18.00
CA ARG A 438 -24.71 37.93 17.41
C ARG A 438 -23.50 37.48 16.62
N GLU A 439 -22.89 36.36 17.04
CA GLU A 439 -21.87 35.68 16.26
C GLU A 439 -22.52 34.82 15.17
N VAL A 440 -22.24 35.12 13.90
CA VAL A 440 -22.77 34.36 12.75
C VAL A 440 -21.78 33.23 12.42
N ILE A 441 -22.13 32.01 12.83
CA ILE A 441 -21.31 30.83 12.54
C ILE A 441 -21.28 30.56 11.04
N LYS A 442 -20.09 30.60 10.43
CA LYS A 442 -19.89 30.23 9.01
C LYS A 442 -19.30 28.83 8.90
N TYR A 443 -20.17 27.85 8.59
CA TYR A 443 -19.85 26.42 8.61
C TYR A 443 -18.91 25.92 7.50
N HIS A 444 -18.73 26.65 6.39
CA HIS A 444 -18.03 26.14 5.21
C HIS A 444 -16.86 27.03 4.76
N ALA A 445 -15.74 26.39 4.42
CA ALA A 445 -14.65 27.04 3.70
C ALA A 445 -15.05 27.35 2.26
N ARG A 446 -14.43 28.38 1.68
CA ARG A 446 -14.48 28.66 0.23
C ARG A 446 -13.12 28.41 -0.40
N TRP A 447 -13.09 27.81 -1.58
CA TRP A 447 -11.90 27.66 -2.40
C TRP A 447 -11.94 28.68 -3.52
N GLN A 448 -10.87 29.44 -3.70
CA GLN A 448 -10.74 30.39 -4.82
C GLN A 448 -9.63 29.92 -5.77
N GLY A 449 -10.01 29.60 -7.00
CA GLY A 449 -9.13 29.11 -8.04
C GLY A 449 -8.31 30.21 -8.71
N ARG A 450 -7.10 29.86 -9.14
CA ARG A 450 -6.27 30.62 -10.09
C ARG A 450 -5.70 29.67 -11.13
N VAL A 451 -5.91 29.97 -12.40
CA VAL A 451 -5.33 29.20 -13.51
C VAL A 451 -3.80 29.34 -13.48
N SER A 452 -3.12 28.20 -13.50
CA SER A 452 -1.67 28.10 -13.72
C SER A 452 -1.43 27.26 -14.97
N ILE A 453 -0.71 27.82 -15.93
CA ILE A 453 -0.38 27.17 -17.20
C ILE A 453 0.74 26.15 -16.98
N LEU A 454 0.61 24.97 -17.60
CA LEU A 454 1.61 23.89 -17.57
C LEU A 454 2.03 23.48 -19.00
N ASP A 455 1.05 23.32 -19.90
CA ASP A 455 1.25 23.23 -21.36
C ASP A 455 0.95 24.59 -22.02
N GLU A 456 1.77 25.01 -22.99
CA GLU A 456 1.54 26.26 -23.74
C GLU A 456 0.40 26.12 -24.76
N LYS A 457 0.08 24.91 -25.22
CA LYS A 457 -0.93 24.68 -26.26
C LYS A 457 -2.35 25.11 -25.89
N ILE A 458 -2.69 25.07 -24.59
CA ILE A 458 -4.01 25.45 -24.08
C ILE A 458 -4.14 26.96 -23.82
N VAL A 459 -3.06 27.73 -23.98
CA VAL A 459 -3.03 29.17 -23.65
C VAL A 459 -3.99 29.97 -24.51
N ASP A 460 -4.03 29.71 -25.82
CA ASP A 460 -4.85 30.49 -26.74
C ASP A 460 -6.34 30.09 -26.67
N GLU A 461 -6.64 28.79 -26.47
CA GLU A 461 -8.00 28.32 -26.15
C GLU A 461 -8.56 29.03 -24.89
N LEU A 462 -7.76 29.18 -23.83
CA LEU A 462 -8.20 29.86 -22.60
C LEU A 462 -8.32 31.38 -22.78
N LYS A 463 -7.42 32.03 -23.54
CA LYS A 463 -7.50 33.47 -23.83
C LYS A 463 -8.77 33.83 -24.63
N ASN A 464 -9.14 32.99 -25.60
CA ASN A 464 -10.33 33.18 -26.42
C ASN A 464 -11.63 33.16 -25.58
N GLU A 465 -11.56 32.61 -24.36
CA GLU A 465 -12.66 32.49 -23.40
C GLU A 465 -12.62 33.56 -22.30
N ASP A 466 -11.92 34.68 -22.52
CA ASP A 466 -11.71 35.80 -21.58
C ASP A 466 -11.03 35.38 -20.23
N ILE A 467 -10.40 34.21 -20.17
CA ILE A 467 -9.78 33.67 -18.93
C ILE A 467 -8.45 34.38 -18.66
N LYS A 468 -8.40 35.18 -17.58
CA LYS A 468 -7.19 35.91 -17.15
C LYS A 468 -6.07 34.95 -16.73
N LEU A 469 -5.03 34.86 -17.55
CA LEU A 469 -3.83 34.06 -17.29
C LEU A 469 -2.76 34.83 -16.49
N PRO A 470 -1.82 34.14 -15.81
CA PRO A 470 -0.71 34.78 -15.10
C PRO A 470 0.20 35.62 -16.02
N LYS A 471 0.61 36.82 -15.57
CA LYS A 471 1.49 37.73 -16.33
C LYS A 471 2.93 37.21 -16.59
N LYS A 472 3.35 36.14 -15.93
CA LYS A 472 4.70 35.55 -16.06
C LYS A 472 4.60 34.03 -16.16
N ASP A 473 5.50 33.42 -16.92
CA ASP A 473 5.73 31.98 -16.86
C ASP A 473 6.36 31.61 -15.51
N VAL A 474 5.53 31.08 -14.61
CA VAL A 474 5.96 30.57 -13.30
C VAL A 474 5.67 29.06 -13.20
N ARG A 475 6.01 28.30 -14.25
CA ARG A 475 6.00 26.83 -14.25
C ARG A 475 7.02 26.29 -13.23
N TYR A 476 6.57 26.08 -11.98
CA TYR A 476 7.34 25.39 -10.94
C TYR A 476 7.40 23.88 -11.20
N GLY A 477 6.27 23.28 -11.56
CA GLY A 477 6.14 21.91 -12.04
C GLY A 477 5.98 21.82 -13.56
N TRP A 478 5.83 20.60 -14.07
CA TRP A 478 5.63 20.32 -15.49
C TRP A 478 4.76 19.07 -15.69
N ILE A 479 4.17 18.92 -16.87
CA ILE A 479 3.54 17.67 -17.31
C ILE A 479 4.49 16.94 -18.26
N LYS A 480 4.57 15.61 -18.18
CA LYS A 480 5.30 14.78 -19.15
C LYS A 480 4.59 13.44 -19.35
N GLY A 481 4.04 13.24 -20.55
CA GLY A 481 3.07 12.16 -20.77
C GLY A 481 1.84 12.38 -19.89
N ASN A 482 1.29 11.31 -19.32
CA ASN A 482 0.09 11.37 -18.47
C ASN A 482 0.44 11.58 -16.98
N TYR A 483 1.45 12.38 -16.66
CA TYR A 483 1.94 12.64 -15.31
C TYR A 483 2.27 14.12 -15.09
N LEU A 484 1.76 14.66 -13.99
CA LEU A 484 2.19 15.93 -13.38
C LEU A 484 3.40 15.67 -12.47
N TYR A 485 4.34 16.60 -12.50
CA TYR A 485 5.52 16.66 -11.65
C TYR A 485 5.45 17.93 -10.82
N ALA A 486 5.13 17.81 -9.53
CA ALA A 486 4.84 18.95 -8.66
C ALA A 486 5.84 19.04 -7.49
N PRO A 487 6.62 20.14 -7.36
CA PRO A 487 7.59 20.29 -6.26
C PRO A 487 6.94 20.36 -4.87
N ILE A 488 7.60 19.77 -3.88
CA ILE A 488 7.32 19.96 -2.46
C ILE A 488 7.80 21.35 -2.04
N ILE A 489 6.94 22.13 -1.38
CA ILE A 489 7.24 23.51 -0.97
C ILE A 489 7.34 23.70 0.55
N ARG A 490 6.78 22.78 1.34
CA ARG A 490 6.92 22.74 2.80
C ARG A 490 6.76 21.30 3.26
N ILE A 491 7.48 20.93 4.31
CA ILE A 491 7.26 19.69 5.06
C ILE A 491 7.15 20.12 6.53
N GLY A 492 6.09 19.68 7.21
CA GLY A 492 5.88 19.88 8.63
C GLY A 492 5.71 18.54 9.35
N ARG A 493 5.78 18.58 10.69
CA ARG A 493 5.40 17.49 11.58
C ARG A 493 4.37 18.00 12.58
N GLU A 494 3.49 17.12 13.01
CA GLU A 494 2.48 17.40 14.04
C GLU A 494 2.20 16.12 14.82
N TYR A 495 2.00 16.23 16.13
CA TYR A 495 1.57 15.10 16.94
C TYR A 495 0.12 14.75 16.60
N TYR A 496 -0.15 13.47 16.35
CA TYR A 496 -1.46 12.94 16.02
C TYR A 496 -1.80 11.76 16.92
N ASP A 497 -2.96 11.85 17.58
CA ASP A 497 -3.64 10.71 18.20
C ASP A 497 -4.99 10.54 17.49
N GLY A 498 -5.17 9.41 16.80
CA GLY A 498 -6.41 9.11 16.10
C GLY A 498 -6.30 7.86 15.24
N PHE A 499 -7.34 7.58 14.46
CA PHE A 499 -7.26 6.50 13.47
C PHE A 499 -6.48 6.95 12.23
N VAL A 500 -5.71 6.06 11.62
CA VAL A 500 -5.17 6.16 10.26
C VAL A 500 -5.48 4.84 9.52
N TYR A 501 -5.34 4.79 8.20
CA TYR A 501 -5.97 3.86 7.26
C TYR A 501 -5.06 3.59 6.05
N ASN A 502 -5.27 2.49 5.34
CA ASN A 502 -4.53 2.13 4.12
C ASN A 502 -5.41 1.17 3.28
N LEU A 503 -5.05 0.92 2.01
CA LEU A 503 -5.81 0.06 1.10
C LEU A 503 -4.89 -0.98 0.46
N GLU A 504 -5.30 -2.26 0.40
CA GLU A 504 -4.70 -3.23 -0.53
C GLU A 504 -5.37 -3.05 -1.89
N VAL A 505 -4.60 -2.82 -2.96
CA VAL A 505 -5.11 -2.49 -4.30
C VAL A 505 -4.54 -3.47 -5.33
N GLU A 506 -5.45 -4.08 -6.11
CA GLU A 506 -5.19 -5.06 -7.16
C GLU A 506 -4.05 -4.63 -8.10
N ASP A 507 -3.13 -5.55 -8.40
CA ASP A 507 -1.94 -5.39 -9.26
C ASP A 507 -0.94 -4.29 -8.87
N ASP A 508 -1.35 -3.01 -8.92
CA ASP A 508 -0.47 -1.84 -8.86
C ASP A 508 -0.06 -1.42 -7.46
N SER A 509 -0.63 -2.04 -6.43
CA SER A 509 -0.18 -1.86 -5.06
C SER A 509 -0.06 -0.38 -4.64
N SER A 510 -1.03 0.46 -5.01
CA SER A 510 -0.96 1.91 -4.83
C SER A 510 -2.33 2.59 -4.97
N TYR A 511 -2.45 3.80 -4.44
CA TYR A 511 -3.63 4.65 -4.58
C TYR A 511 -3.23 6.14 -4.65
N VAL A 512 -4.00 6.91 -5.42
CA VAL A 512 -3.77 8.34 -5.63
C VAL A 512 -4.75 9.15 -4.79
N THR A 513 -4.20 10.01 -3.95
CA THR A 513 -4.95 10.99 -3.17
C THR A 513 -5.17 12.26 -3.99
N VAL A 514 -5.93 13.21 -3.45
CA VAL A 514 -6.06 14.54 -4.03
C VAL A 514 -4.74 15.31 -4.14
N SER A 515 -3.73 15.02 -3.31
CA SER A 515 -2.48 15.78 -3.19
C SER A 515 -1.19 15.00 -3.49
N GLY A 516 -1.25 13.68 -3.64
CA GLY A 516 -0.09 12.83 -3.92
C GLY A 516 -0.43 11.40 -4.34
N THR A 517 0.61 10.63 -4.67
CA THR A 517 0.50 9.22 -5.08
C THR A 517 1.18 8.36 -4.01
N LEU A 518 0.45 7.43 -3.41
CA LEU A 518 0.89 6.63 -2.27
C LEU A 518 0.94 5.14 -2.62
N HIS A 519 1.90 4.42 -2.06
CA HIS A 519 1.94 2.97 -2.17
C HIS A 519 0.87 2.36 -1.24
N ASN A 520 0.40 1.16 -1.55
CA ASN A 520 -0.34 0.36 -0.57
C ASN A 520 0.61 -0.07 0.54
N CYS A 521 0.04 -0.65 1.59
CA CYS A 521 0.74 -1.78 2.19
C CYS A 521 0.58 -2.99 1.23
N PHE A 522 1.72 -3.58 0.80
CA PHE A 522 2.02 -5.01 1.03
C PHE A 522 1.76 -6.12 -0.05
N THR A 523 2.72 -6.46 -0.94
CA THR A 523 2.87 -7.84 -1.55
C THR A 523 4.35 -8.33 -1.59
N PRO A 524 4.76 -9.64 -1.43
CA PRO A 524 4.26 -10.84 -0.72
C PRO A 524 5.15 -11.33 0.51
N TRP A 525 4.69 -11.83 1.67
CA TRP A 525 3.31 -11.91 2.20
C TRP A 525 3.05 -11.42 3.65
N THR A 526 3.95 -11.47 4.65
CA THR A 526 3.75 -10.83 6.00
C THR A 526 4.99 -10.25 6.72
N SER A 527 6.13 -10.11 6.03
CA SER A 527 7.39 -9.59 6.60
C SER A 527 7.54 -8.05 6.57
N LEU A 528 8.45 -7.52 7.41
CA LEU A 528 8.79 -6.09 7.52
C LEU A 528 9.06 -5.41 6.16
N TYR A 529 10.14 -5.80 5.46
CA TYR A 529 10.67 -5.11 4.26
C TYR A 529 9.77 -5.16 3.02
N LYS A 530 8.55 -5.67 3.19
CA LYS A 530 7.51 -5.73 2.20
C LYS A 530 6.50 -4.58 2.35
N SER A 531 6.27 -4.10 3.58
CA SER A 531 5.57 -2.82 3.81
C SER A 531 6.57 -1.66 3.77
N PHE A 532 7.83 -1.94 4.10
CA PHE A 532 8.86 -0.96 4.49
C PHE A 532 10.09 -1.00 3.61
N ASP A 533 10.75 0.15 3.45
CA ASP A 533 12.15 0.22 3.03
C ASP A 533 13.13 0.24 4.24
N SER A 534 12.65 0.51 5.47
CA SER A 534 13.47 0.56 6.69
C SER A 534 12.82 -0.11 7.92
N ILE A 535 13.60 -0.73 8.80
CA ILE A 535 13.17 -1.23 10.12
C ILE A 535 12.81 -0.11 11.10
N TYR A 536 13.45 1.04 11.01
CA TYR A 536 13.23 2.15 11.94
C TYR A 536 11.96 2.94 11.65
N ASP A 537 11.50 2.96 10.40
CA ASP A 537 10.16 3.46 10.01
C ASP A 537 9.00 2.75 10.72
N CYS A 538 9.30 1.58 11.26
CA CYS A 538 8.38 0.50 11.57
C CYS A 538 8.07 0.47 13.08
N TYR A 539 9.13 0.63 13.86
CA TYR A 539 9.14 0.69 15.32
C TYR A 539 9.32 2.10 15.89
N ASN A 540 9.76 3.07 15.07
CA ASN A 540 10.39 4.34 15.48
C ASN A 540 11.71 4.22 16.28
N LYS A 541 11.96 3.09 16.96
CA LYS A 541 13.15 2.79 17.79
C LYS A 541 13.83 1.50 17.31
N LYS A 542 15.05 1.22 17.78
CA LYS A 542 15.71 -0.08 17.57
C LYS A 542 14.89 -1.20 18.26
N PRO A 543 14.51 -2.27 17.56
CA PRO A 543 13.90 -3.45 18.17
C PRO A 543 14.94 -4.34 18.84
N ASP A 544 14.47 -5.39 19.49
CA ASP A 544 15.33 -6.29 20.25
C ASP A 544 16.02 -7.34 19.35
N PHE A 545 15.40 -7.73 18.22
CA PHE A 545 15.95 -8.67 17.24
C PHE A 545 15.27 -8.52 15.86
N VAL A 546 15.75 -9.27 14.86
CA VAL A 546 15.06 -9.49 13.58
C VAL A 546 14.96 -10.98 13.30
N GLU A 547 13.75 -11.44 13.00
CA GLU A 547 13.53 -12.78 12.48
C GLU A 547 13.78 -12.83 10.97
N LEU A 548 14.61 -13.78 10.54
CA LEU A 548 14.82 -14.13 9.14
C LEU A 548 13.67 -15.02 8.68
N GLY A 549 13.01 -14.65 7.57
CA GLY A 549 12.03 -15.51 6.94
C GLY A 549 12.69 -16.57 6.05
N LEU A 550 11.99 -17.69 5.82
CA LEU A 550 12.36 -18.90 5.04
C LEU A 550 12.80 -18.69 3.56
N SER A 551 13.10 -17.47 3.15
CA SER A 551 13.57 -17.06 1.82
C SER A 551 14.73 -16.05 1.91
N ALA A 552 15.36 -15.91 3.08
CA ALA A 552 16.52 -15.09 3.38
C ALA A 552 17.42 -15.79 4.42
N ASP A 553 18.74 -15.62 4.29
CA ASP A 553 19.75 -16.05 5.25
C ASP A 553 20.50 -14.82 5.81
N THR A 554 21.47 -15.06 6.70
CA THR A 554 22.32 -14.00 7.28
C THR A 554 23.00 -13.14 6.20
N ASP A 555 23.54 -13.76 5.13
CA ASP A 555 24.19 -13.04 4.03
C ASP A 555 23.22 -12.08 3.33
N MET A 556 21.99 -12.54 3.09
CA MET A 556 20.93 -11.71 2.53
C MET A 556 20.49 -10.58 3.48
N ALA A 557 20.50 -10.78 4.79
CA ALA A 557 20.10 -9.74 5.74
C ALA A 557 21.22 -8.71 6.00
N ASP A 558 22.47 -9.13 6.13
CA ASP A 558 23.63 -8.21 6.32
C ASP A 558 23.97 -7.40 5.06
N MET A 559 23.39 -7.74 3.90
CA MET A 559 23.36 -6.86 2.73
C MET A 559 22.59 -5.55 2.98
N ILE A 560 21.70 -5.49 3.98
CA ILE A 560 20.92 -4.28 4.35
C ILE A 560 21.62 -3.59 5.53
N PRO A 561 22.26 -2.40 5.36
CA PRO A 561 23.16 -1.83 6.36
C PRO A 561 22.54 -1.58 7.75
N GLU A 562 21.26 -1.22 7.81
CA GLU A 562 20.56 -0.96 9.09
C GLU A 562 20.28 -2.22 9.92
N LEU A 563 20.41 -3.42 9.33
CA LEU A 563 20.29 -4.70 10.04
C LEU A 563 21.59 -5.15 10.71
N ARG A 564 22.74 -4.54 10.36
CA ARG A 564 24.08 -4.91 10.88
C ARG A 564 24.28 -4.64 12.37
N ASP A 565 23.33 -3.95 13.03
CA ASP A 565 23.34 -3.71 14.47
C ASP A 565 22.27 -4.55 15.23
N LEU A 566 21.55 -5.44 14.54
CA LEU A 566 20.48 -6.26 15.14
C LEU A 566 20.85 -7.74 15.18
N PRO A 567 20.57 -8.46 16.29
CA PRO A 567 20.70 -9.91 16.33
C PRO A 567 19.66 -10.56 15.42
N PHE A 568 20.06 -11.62 14.72
CA PHE A 568 19.18 -12.37 13.81
C PHE A 568 18.72 -13.66 14.46
N LEU A 569 17.43 -13.95 14.31
CA LEU A 569 16.82 -15.21 14.68
C LEU A 569 16.40 -15.96 13.42
N SER A 570 16.58 -17.27 13.41
CA SER A 570 16.05 -18.19 12.40
C SER A 570 15.17 -19.19 13.13
N ASN A 571 13.89 -19.22 12.79
CA ASN A 571 12.88 -20.01 13.47
C ASN A 571 12.02 -20.70 12.43
N SER A 572 11.36 -21.78 12.83
CA SER A 572 10.78 -22.65 11.84
C SER A 572 9.52 -22.10 11.18
N ASP A 573 8.71 -21.25 11.80
CA ASP A 573 7.33 -20.95 11.33
C ASP A 573 6.59 -22.29 11.07
N ALA A 574 6.50 -23.11 12.12
CA ALA A 574 5.87 -24.42 12.04
C ALA A 574 4.36 -24.32 12.24
N HIS A 575 3.63 -24.64 11.17
CA HIS A 575 2.19 -24.91 11.17
C HIS A 575 1.87 -26.42 11.33
N SER A 576 2.85 -27.25 11.70
CA SER A 576 2.68 -28.70 11.93
C SER A 576 3.80 -29.26 12.79
N TYR A 577 3.47 -30.22 13.65
CA TYR A 577 4.39 -30.85 14.60
C TYR A 577 5.43 -31.75 13.92
N HIS A 578 5.22 -32.15 12.66
CA HIS A 578 6.16 -33.03 11.98
C HIS A 578 7.55 -32.38 11.87
N PRO A 579 8.66 -33.07 12.20
CA PRO A 579 10.02 -32.52 12.19
C PRO A 579 10.55 -32.01 10.83
N HIS A 580 9.88 -32.31 9.71
CA HIS A 580 10.17 -31.63 8.43
C HIS A 580 9.64 -30.18 8.37
N ARG A 581 8.81 -29.78 9.35
CA ARG A 581 8.31 -28.42 9.57
C ARG A 581 8.86 -27.83 10.86
N LEU A 582 8.70 -28.52 11.98
CA LEU A 582 9.14 -28.09 13.31
C LEU A 582 10.66 -28.06 13.41
N GLY A 583 11.24 -26.96 13.93
CA GLY A 583 12.69 -26.75 14.00
C GLY A 583 13.43 -26.86 12.67
N ARG A 584 12.76 -26.66 11.52
CA ARG A 584 13.45 -26.64 10.20
C ARG A 584 14.42 -25.48 10.06
N GLU A 585 14.19 -24.42 10.85
CA GLU A 585 15.17 -23.41 11.21
C GLU A 585 15.16 -23.27 12.74
N PHE A 586 16.31 -22.96 13.34
CA PHE A 586 16.49 -22.77 14.79
C PHE A 586 17.77 -21.98 15.09
N ASN A 587 17.92 -21.58 16.34
CA ASN A 587 19.06 -20.81 16.85
C ASN A 587 19.85 -21.67 17.82
N GLN A 588 21.16 -21.74 17.67
CA GLN A 588 22.04 -22.36 18.65
C GLN A 588 22.59 -21.26 19.57
N ILE A 589 22.31 -21.38 20.86
CA ILE A 589 22.47 -20.30 21.85
C ILE A 589 23.29 -20.79 23.04
N GLU A 590 24.19 -19.95 23.54
CA GLU A 590 24.87 -20.16 24.82
C GLU A 590 23.96 -19.73 25.97
N VAL A 591 23.58 -20.67 26.83
CA VAL A 591 22.77 -20.45 28.04
C VAL A 591 23.48 -21.01 29.26
N ASP A 592 23.24 -20.47 30.46
CA ASP A 592 23.86 -20.99 31.68
C ASP A 592 23.25 -22.35 32.07
N TYR A 593 21.92 -22.45 32.01
CA TYR A 593 21.10 -23.63 32.28
C TYR A 593 19.79 -23.57 31.45
N ILE A 594 18.97 -24.62 31.53
CA ILE A 594 17.61 -24.68 30.98
C ILE A 594 16.67 -24.99 32.14
N GLY A 595 15.52 -24.32 32.19
CA GLY A 595 14.56 -24.43 33.28
C GLY A 595 13.11 -24.33 32.79
N GLY A 596 12.26 -23.71 33.62
CA GLY A 596 10.87 -23.40 33.26
C GLY A 596 10.76 -22.17 32.35
N ILE A 597 9.52 -21.75 32.06
CA ILE A 597 9.22 -20.60 31.18
C ILE A 597 10.00 -19.33 31.55
N GLU A 598 10.05 -18.96 32.83
CA GLU A 598 10.65 -17.69 33.28
C GLU A 598 12.18 -17.75 33.21
N ASP A 599 12.77 -18.89 33.61
CA ASP A 599 14.22 -19.17 33.49
C ASP A 599 14.66 -19.09 32.03
N ASN A 600 13.93 -19.79 31.15
CA ASN A 600 14.23 -19.84 29.71
C ASN A 600 14.10 -18.45 29.09
N PHE A 601 13.09 -17.66 29.47
CA PHE A 601 12.98 -16.28 28.98
C PHE A 601 14.19 -15.43 29.37
N GLU A 602 14.63 -15.43 30.64
CA GLU A 602 15.78 -14.63 31.06
C GLU A 602 17.08 -15.10 30.40
N GLN A 603 17.28 -16.41 30.20
CA GLN A 603 18.42 -16.94 29.44
C GLN A 603 18.40 -16.50 27.97
N ILE A 604 17.26 -16.58 27.28
CA ILE A 604 17.13 -16.16 25.87
C ILE A 604 17.26 -14.63 25.73
N LYS A 605 16.67 -13.86 26.64
CA LYS A 605 16.81 -12.39 26.71
C LYS A 605 18.25 -11.97 26.98
N LYS A 606 18.95 -12.63 27.91
CA LYS A 606 20.40 -12.46 28.14
C LYS A 606 21.17 -12.76 26.85
N ALA A 607 20.81 -13.80 26.12
CA ALA A 607 21.54 -14.19 24.93
C ALA A 607 21.36 -13.25 23.73
N ILE A 608 20.12 -12.81 23.47
CA ILE A 608 19.79 -11.83 22.43
C ILE A 608 20.51 -10.50 22.72
N LYS A 609 20.54 -10.04 23.98
CA LYS A 609 21.14 -8.75 24.36
C LYS A 609 22.66 -8.74 24.46
N HIS A 610 23.28 -9.90 24.70
CA HIS A 610 24.75 -10.01 24.89
C HIS A 610 25.45 -10.84 23.82
N ASN A 611 24.86 -10.98 22.62
CA ASN A 611 25.47 -11.66 21.47
C ASN A 611 25.90 -13.11 21.76
N LYS A 612 25.03 -13.88 22.43
CA LYS A 612 25.27 -15.30 22.76
C LYS A 612 24.56 -16.29 21.81
N ILE A 613 24.05 -15.81 20.68
CA ILE A 613 23.67 -16.69 19.57
C ILE A 613 24.98 -17.16 18.92
N ILE A 614 25.25 -18.45 18.96
CA ILE A 614 26.49 -19.09 18.48
C ILE A 614 26.39 -19.40 16.98
N ALA A 615 25.22 -19.85 16.53
CA ALA A 615 24.93 -20.17 15.14
C ALA A 615 23.42 -20.04 14.85
N ASN A 616 23.07 -19.60 13.64
CA ASN A 616 21.71 -19.77 13.12
C ASN A 616 21.70 -20.99 12.19
N TYR A 617 20.64 -21.79 12.23
CA TYR A 617 20.43 -22.91 11.32
C TYR A 617 19.11 -22.71 10.58
N GLY A 618 19.07 -22.92 9.28
CA GLY A 618 17.84 -22.78 8.50
C GLY A 618 17.95 -23.23 7.06
N LEU A 619 16.95 -22.97 6.22
CA LEU A 619 16.92 -23.45 4.85
C LEU A 619 17.90 -22.66 3.95
N ASP A 620 18.40 -23.23 2.85
CA ASP A 620 18.95 -22.35 1.80
C ASP A 620 17.79 -21.47 1.28
N PRO A 621 17.93 -20.13 1.21
CA PRO A 621 16.88 -19.22 0.76
C PRO A 621 16.22 -19.60 -0.55
N LYS A 622 16.95 -20.29 -1.46
CA LYS A 622 16.44 -20.78 -2.74
C LYS A 622 15.30 -21.79 -2.58
N LEU A 623 15.17 -22.48 -1.45
CA LEU A 623 14.03 -23.36 -1.17
C LEU A 623 12.73 -22.56 -0.95
N GLY A 624 12.83 -21.29 -0.55
CA GLY A 624 11.69 -20.42 -0.28
C GLY A 624 10.79 -20.10 -1.48
N LYS A 625 9.46 -20.09 -1.26
CA LYS A 625 8.42 -19.81 -2.28
C LYS A 625 8.62 -18.51 -3.09
N TYR A 626 9.32 -17.54 -2.52
CA TYR A 626 9.45 -16.19 -3.04
C TYR A 626 10.90 -15.75 -3.19
N HIS A 627 11.87 -16.68 -3.26
CA HIS A 627 13.28 -16.31 -3.40
C HIS A 627 13.55 -15.46 -4.65
N LEU A 628 13.19 -15.98 -5.84
CA LEU A 628 13.35 -15.25 -7.11
C LEU A 628 12.07 -14.53 -7.56
N THR A 629 12.29 -13.44 -8.29
CA THR A 629 11.25 -12.73 -9.03
C THR A 629 10.68 -13.64 -10.12
N ALA A 630 9.38 -13.96 -10.06
CA ALA A 630 8.75 -14.90 -10.99
C ALA A 630 7.22 -14.69 -11.12
N CYS A 631 6.64 -15.20 -12.21
CA CYS A 631 5.18 -15.16 -12.41
C CYS A 631 4.43 -16.05 -11.40
N SER A 632 3.34 -15.57 -10.81
CA SER A 632 2.52 -16.36 -9.87
C SER A 632 1.55 -17.35 -10.53
N LYS A 633 1.62 -17.54 -11.85
CA LYS A 633 0.75 -18.45 -12.61
C LYS A 633 1.54 -19.52 -13.37
N CYS A 634 2.61 -19.13 -14.08
CA CYS A 634 3.45 -20.07 -14.84
C CYS A 634 4.85 -20.25 -14.24
N HIS A 635 5.17 -19.59 -13.13
CA HIS A 635 6.47 -19.66 -12.44
C HIS A 635 7.71 -19.41 -13.32
N THR A 636 7.57 -18.79 -14.49
CA THR A 636 8.73 -18.28 -15.25
C THR A 636 9.47 -17.25 -14.39
N ARG A 637 10.79 -17.40 -14.23
CA ARG A 637 11.67 -16.49 -13.48
C ARG A 637 12.02 -15.28 -14.36
N PHE A 638 12.02 -14.07 -13.80
CA PHE A 638 12.26 -12.81 -14.51
C PHE A 638 13.40 -12.04 -13.86
N LYS A 639 14.30 -11.47 -14.66
CA LYS A 639 15.17 -10.40 -14.18
C LYS A 639 14.34 -9.19 -13.78
N LEU A 640 14.87 -8.37 -12.88
CA LEU A 640 14.17 -7.18 -12.41
C LEU A 640 13.91 -6.17 -13.53
N GLU A 641 14.81 -6.07 -14.52
CA GLU A 641 14.59 -5.28 -15.74
C GLU A 641 13.41 -5.79 -16.56
N ASP A 642 13.34 -7.10 -16.83
CA ASP A 642 12.25 -7.71 -17.60
C ASP A 642 10.91 -7.59 -16.87
N ALA A 643 10.88 -7.87 -15.56
CA ALA A 643 9.68 -7.72 -14.74
C ALA A 643 9.14 -6.28 -14.78
N LYS A 644 10.04 -5.28 -14.74
CA LYS A 644 9.68 -3.86 -14.88
C LYS A 644 9.26 -3.51 -16.32
N LYS A 645 9.95 -4.04 -17.34
CA LYS A 645 9.65 -3.83 -18.78
C LYS A 645 8.25 -4.30 -19.18
N TYR A 646 7.75 -5.39 -18.60
CA TYR A 646 6.38 -5.88 -18.84
C TYR A 646 5.38 -5.44 -17.75
N ASN A 647 5.66 -4.36 -17.01
CA ASN A 647 4.78 -3.78 -15.98
C ASN A 647 4.24 -4.82 -14.98
N TRP A 648 5.12 -5.71 -14.51
CA TRP A 648 4.82 -6.84 -13.61
C TRP A 648 3.71 -7.77 -14.11
N LYS A 649 3.47 -7.87 -15.42
CA LYS A 649 2.62 -8.87 -16.06
C LYS A 649 3.46 -9.82 -16.90
N CYS A 650 3.21 -11.11 -16.76
CA CYS A 650 3.96 -12.13 -17.48
C CYS A 650 3.54 -12.17 -18.96
N PRO A 651 4.43 -11.85 -19.92
CA PRO A 651 4.09 -11.89 -21.34
C PRO A 651 3.73 -13.29 -21.84
N LYS A 652 4.20 -14.37 -21.18
CA LYS A 652 3.87 -15.76 -21.55
C LYS A 652 2.44 -16.20 -21.19
N CYS A 653 1.82 -15.64 -20.14
CA CYS A 653 0.54 -16.20 -19.62
C CYS A 653 -0.44 -15.19 -18.99
N GLY A 654 -0.11 -13.89 -19.01
CA GLY A 654 -0.90 -12.80 -18.42
C GLY A 654 -0.88 -12.71 -16.89
N GLY A 655 -0.34 -13.71 -16.18
CA GLY A 655 -0.29 -13.73 -14.72
C GLY A 655 0.66 -12.68 -14.14
N SER A 656 0.35 -12.14 -12.96
CA SER A 656 1.20 -11.11 -12.33
C SER A 656 2.56 -11.68 -11.89
N ILE A 657 3.62 -10.90 -12.07
CA ILE A 657 4.99 -11.19 -11.63
C ILE A 657 5.12 -10.72 -10.19
N LYS A 658 5.61 -11.58 -9.30
CA LYS A 658 5.89 -11.25 -7.90
C LYS A 658 7.39 -10.99 -7.75
N LYS A 659 7.74 -9.86 -7.12
CA LYS A 659 9.13 -9.55 -6.74
C LYS A 659 9.64 -10.61 -5.76
N GLY A 660 10.83 -11.13 -6.00
CA GLY A 660 11.49 -12.07 -5.11
C GLY A 660 12.16 -11.37 -3.94
N VAL A 661 12.38 -12.09 -2.85
CA VAL A 661 13.10 -11.61 -1.66
C VAL A 661 14.54 -11.23 -2.02
N LEU A 662 15.22 -11.99 -2.88
CA LEU A 662 16.55 -11.63 -3.38
C LEU A 662 16.53 -10.25 -4.07
N SER A 663 15.61 -10.05 -5.03
CA SER A 663 15.46 -8.76 -5.73
C SER A 663 14.99 -7.61 -4.84
N ARG A 664 14.41 -7.90 -3.66
CA ARG A 664 14.05 -6.88 -2.68
C ARG A 664 15.23 -6.50 -1.80
N VAL A 665 16.01 -7.49 -1.34
CA VAL A 665 17.27 -7.28 -0.63
C VAL A 665 18.25 -6.48 -1.50
N GLU A 666 18.40 -6.85 -2.78
CA GLU A 666 19.21 -6.11 -3.77
C GLU A 666 18.78 -4.64 -3.93
N GLU A 667 17.48 -4.32 -3.81
CA GLU A 667 16.96 -2.95 -3.86
C GLU A 667 17.22 -2.12 -2.58
N LEU A 668 17.48 -2.78 -1.45
CA LEU A 668 17.75 -2.17 -0.14
C LEU A 668 19.23 -2.23 0.27
N SER A 669 20.06 -2.88 -0.53
CA SER A 669 21.47 -3.17 -0.22
C SER A 669 22.41 -2.05 -0.66
N ASP A 670 23.55 -1.93 0.03
CA ASP A 670 24.73 -1.18 -0.43
C ASP A 670 25.60 -1.96 -1.43
N GLY A 671 25.19 -3.18 -1.79
CA GLY A 671 25.89 -4.08 -2.72
C GLY A 671 27.00 -4.92 -2.07
N LYS A 672 27.08 -4.97 -0.73
CA LYS A 672 28.11 -5.73 0.00
C LYS A 672 27.50 -6.62 1.08
N ILE A 673 28.01 -7.84 1.19
CA ILE A 673 27.82 -8.67 2.38
C ILE A 673 28.88 -8.23 3.39
N GLU A 674 28.46 -7.63 4.50
CA GLU A 674 29.34 -7.17 5.58
C GLU A 674 28.76 -7.61 6.93
N HIS A 675 29.37 -8.65 7.52
CA HIS A 675 28.96 -9.17 8.81
C HIS A 675 29.60 -8.37 9.95
N PRO A 676 28.83 -7.87 10.94
CA PRO A 676 29.39 -7.31 12.16
C PRO A 676 30.12 -8.41 12.97
N LYS A 677 31.09 -8.04 13.80
CA LYS A 677 31.90 -9.01 14.59
C LYS A 677 31.09 -9.95 15.49
N PHE A 678 29.86 -9.58 15.85
CA PHE A 678 28.98 -10.38 16.69
C PHE A 678 28.05 -11.32 15.90
N ARG A 679 28.06 -11.26 14.55
CA ARG A 679 27.17 -12.08 13.72
C ARG A 679 27.62 -13.55 13.78
N PRO A 680 26.75 -14.47 14.22
CA PRO A 680 27.04 -15.88 14.14
C PRO A 680 26.92 -16.42 12.69
N PRO A 681 27.59 -17.53 12.35
CA PRO A 681 27.42 -18.22 11.08
C PRO A 681 25.97 -18.71 10.88
N TYR A 682 25.54 -18.74 9.62
CA TYR A 682 24.28 -19.35 9.18
C TYR A 682 24.57 -20.69 8.49
N TYR A 683 24.08 -21.79 9.05
CA TYR A 683 24.24 -23.13 8.49
C TYR A 683 22.97 -23.60 7.79
N LYS A 684 23.13 -24.03 6.54
CA LYS A 684 22.03 -24.45 5.67
C LYS A 684 21.67 -25.91 5.91
N LEU A 685 20.41 -26.18 6.20
CA LEU A 685 19.84 -27.50 6.44
C LEU A 685 18.83 -27.89 5.36
N ILE A 686 18.69 -29.20 5.15
CA ILE A 686 17.58 -29.83 4.44
C ILE A 686 16.97 -30.83 5.43
N PRO A 687 15.64 -30.82 5.68
CA PRO A 687 15.05 -31.75 6.63
C PRO A 687 15.28 -33.21 6.25
N LEU A 688 15.52 -34.08 7.25
CA LEU A 688 15.91 -35.47 6.99
C LEU A 688 14.87 -36.23 6.14
N ALA A 689 13.58 -35.99 6.39
CA ALA A 689 12.50 -36.58 5.61
C ALA A 689 12.51 -36.14 4.12
N GLU A 690 12.97 -34.92 3.80
CA GLU A 690 13.13 -34.46 2.41
C GLU A 690 14.32 -35.15 1.74
N MET A 691 15.44 -35.34 2.44
CA MET A 691 16.58 -36.12 1.92
C MET A 691 16.22 -37.58 1.69
N ILE A 692 15.51 -38.22 2.62
CA ILE A 692 15.00 -39.60 2.44
C ILE A 692 14.06 -39.65 1.23
N SER A 693 13.10 -38.71 1.13
CA SER A 693 12.17 -38.58 0.00
C SER A 693 12.89 -38.45 -1.34
N LEU A 694 13.94 -37.62 -1.42
CA LEU A 694 14.80 -37.47 -2.60
C LEU A 694 15.55 -38.78 -2.94
N THR A 695 16.06 -39.47 -1.92
CA THR A 695 16.83 -40.72 -2.09
C THR A 695 15.96 -41.86 -2.63
N ILE A 696 14.75 -42.05 -2.10
CA ILE A 696 13.91 -43.22 -2.39
C ILE A 696 12.80 -42.94 -3.42
N GLY A 697 12.66 -41.69 -3.88
CA GLY A 697 11.68 -41.30 -4.90
C GLY A 697 10.21 -41.40 -4.46
N LYS A 698 9.94 -41.32 -3.16
CA LYS A 698 8.58 -41.39 -2.57
C LYS A 698 8.27 -40.12 -1.79
N GLY A 699 7.01 -39.71 -1.74
CA GLY A 699 6.59 -38.51 -1.01
C GLY A 699 6.84 -38.61 0.49
N ILE A 700 7.12 -37.46 1.13
CA ILE A 700 7.55 -37.35 2.53
C ILE A 700 6.60 -38.03 3.54
N PHE A 701 5.30 -38.05 3.29
CA PHE A 701 4.29 -38.66 4.16
C PHE A 701 4.09 -40.17 3.96
N THR A 702 4.81 -40.79 3.02
CA THR A 702 4.69 -42.24 2.82
C THR A 702 5.32 -43.01 3.99
N LYS A 703 4.71 -44.13 4.38
CA LYS A 703 5.22 -45.02 5.46
C LYS A 703 6.70 -45.38 5.26
N ALA A 704 7.15 -45.53 4.01
CA ALA A 704 8.55 -45.81 3.69
C ALA A 704 9.52 -44.67 4.07
N VAL A 705 9.11 -43.40 3.93
CA VAL A 705 9.91 -42.25 4.39
C VAL A 705 9.83 -42.12 5.92
N GLN A 706 8.62 -42.23 6.48
CA GLN A 706 8.40 -42.03 7.91
C GLN A 706 9.09 -43.10 8.76
N SER A 707 8.93 -44.40 8.45
CA SER A 707 9.59 -45.47 9.23
C SER A 707 11.12 -45.44 9.10
N LEU A 708 11.67 -45.06 7.94
CA LEU A 708 13.11 -44.89 7.80
C LEU A 708 13.63 -43.67 8.58
N TRP A 709 12.87 -42.57 8.62
CA TRP A 709 13.17 -41.45 9.52
C TRP A 709 13.16 -41.92 10.98
N GLU A 710 12.12 -42.65 11.42
CA GLU A 710 12.00 -43.21 12.77
C GLU A 710 13.18 -44.13 13.14
N GLU A 711 13.70 -44.93 12.21
CA GLU A 711 14.88 -45.77 12.42
C GLU A 711 16.15 -44.95 12.71
N PHE A 712 16.39 -43.86 11.95
CA PHE A 712 17.49 -42.93 12.24
C PHE A 712 17.31 -42.28 13.62
N ILE A 713 16.12 -41.78 13.94
CA ILE A 713 15.86 -41.15 15.25
C ILE A 713 16.00 -42.16 16.40
N LYS A 714 15.61 -43.42 16.21
CA LYS A 714 15.77 -44.48 17.22
C LYS A 714 17.25 -44.79 17.51
N LYS A 715 18.15 -44.69 16.51
CA LYS A 715 19.60 -44.91 16.71
C LYS A 715 20.33 -43.70 17.27
N TYR A 716 19.98 -42.48 16.85
CA TYR A 716 20.73 -41.24 17.16
C TYR A 716 19.99 -40.28 18.11
N GLY A 717 18.80 -40.63 18.56
CA GLY A 717 17.98 -39.86 19.50
C GLY A 717 17.20 -38.68 18.88
N ASN A 718 17.79 -37.94 17.93
CA ASN A 718 17.14 -36.78 17.31
C ASN A 718 17.64 -36.46 15.88
N GLU A 719 16.88 -35.65 15.13
CA GLU A 719 17.15 -35.36 13.71
C GLU A 719 18.40 -34.48 13.51
N ILE A 720 18.60 -33.44 14.33
CA ILE A 720 19.76 -32.54 14.23
C ILE A 720 21.07 -33.32 14.39
N GLU A 721 21.12 -34.28 15.31
CA GLU A 721 22.26 -35.19 15.47
C GLU A 721 22.55 -36.01 14.20
N VAL A 722 21.51 -36.57 13.56
CA VAL A 722 21.62 -37.29 12.28
C VAL A 722 22.12 -36.37 11.15
N LEU A 723 21.59 -35.15 11.06
CA LEU A 723 21.92 -34.21 10.00
C LEU A 723 23.36 -33.69 10.10
N ILE A 724 23.84 -33.37 11.30
CA ILE A 724 25.09 -32.62 11.52
C ILE A 724 26.24 -33.52 11.97
N ASN A 725 26.02 -34.33 13.02
CA ASN A 725 27.10 -34.92 13.81
C ASN A 725 27.34 -36.41 13.49
N ALA A 726 26.27 -37.19 13.30
CA ALA A 726 26.32 -38.65 13.15
C ALA A 726 27.29 -39.10 12.05
N ASP A 727 28.13 -40.09 12.34
CA ASP A 727 29.11 -40.60 11.38
C ASP A 727 28.45 -41.22 10.13
N ILE A 728 29.05 -41.01 8.95
CA ILE A 728 28.48 -41.43 7.66
C ILE A 728 28.50 -42.95 7.50
N ASP A 729 29.52 -43.65 7.97
CA ASP A 729 29.61 -45.11 7.86
C ASP A 729 28.63 -45.77 8.83
N GLU A 730 28.43 -45.18 10.02
CA GLU A 730 27.39 -45.59 10.95
C GLU A 730 25.96 -45.34 10.43
N LEU A 731 25.73 -44.24 9.70
CA LEU A 731 24.45 -43.97 9.02
C LEU A 731 24.22 -44.96 7.87
N SER A 732 25.28 -45.37 7.18
CA SER A 732 25.24 -46.32 6.06
C SER A 732 24.69 -47.69 6.51
N LYS A 733 24.95 -48.09 7.76
CA LYS A 733 24.41 -49.33 8.36
C LYS A 733 22.88 -49.34 8.49
N ILE A 734 22.22 -48.19 8.54
CA ILE A 734 20.74 -48.10 8.46
C ILE A 734 20.31 -48.12 6.99
N HIS A 735 20.80 -47.17 6.18
CA HIS A 735 20.43 -47.11 4.77
C HIS A 735 21.52 -46.43 3.91
N PRO A 736 22.33 -47.20 3.15
CA PRO A 736 23.53 -46.69 2.48
C PRO A 736 23.30 -45.46 1.59
N LYS A 737 22.23 -45.46 0.79
CA LYS A 737 21.93 -44.35 -0.13
C LYS A 737 21.47 -43.07 0.58
N VAL A 738 20.92 -43.19 1.80
CA VAL A 738 20.52 -42.00 2.59
C VAL A 738 21.76 -41.43 3.28
N ALA A 739 22.65 -42.27 3.80
CA ALA A 739 23.95 -41.85 4.30
C ALA A 739 24.78 -41.16 3.20
N GLU A 740 24.79 -41.70 1.97
CA GLU A 740 25.39 -41.04 0.80
C GLU A 740 24.74 -39.68 0.51
N THR A 741 23.41 -39.57 0.59
CA THR A 741 22.69 -38.30 0.40
C THR A 741 23.02 -37.27 1.49
N ILE A 742 23.13 -37.70 2.75
CA ILE A 742 23.57 -36.85 3.88
C ILE A 742 25.04 -36.42 3.67
N ASN A 743 25.91 -37.31 3.20
CA ASN A 743 27.31 -37.02 2.87
C ASN A 743 27.43 -35.99 1.72
N LEU A 744 26.59 -36.12 0.69
CA LEU A 744 26.49 -35.12 -0.39
C LEU A 744 25.97 -33.77 0.13
N PHE A 745 24.96 -33.78 1.01
CA PHE A 745 24.45 -32.58 1.67
C PHE A 745 25.53 -31.86 2.50
N ARG A 746 26.20 -32.57 3.43
CA ARG A 746 27.30 -32.01 4.24
C ARG A 746 28.47 -31.49 3.40
N LYS A 747 28.68 -32.04 2.19
CA LYS A 747 29.69 -31.58 1.22
C LYS A 747 29.19 -30.47 0.27
N GLY A 748 27.97 -29.94 0.46
CA GLY A 748 27.40 -28.90 -0.39
C GLY A 748 27.07 -29.34 -1.83
N LYS A 749 26.92 -30.65 -2.07
CA LYS A 749 26.73 -31.26 -3.40
C LYS A 749 25.27 -31.59 -3.75
N ILE A 750 24.31 -31.21 -2.91
CA ILE A 750 22.89 -31.23 -3.27
C ILE A 750 22.53 -29.93 -3.97
N TYR A 751 22.02 -30.02 -5.20
CA TYR A 751 21.65 -28.86 -6.00
C TYR A 751 20.22 -28.41 -5.68
N ILE A 752 19.99 -27.11 -5.73
CA ILE A 752 18.68 -26.51 -5.45
C ILE A 752 18.23 -25.73 -6.67
N TYR A 753 17.10 -26.11 -7.26
CA TYR A 753 16.38 -25.26 -8.20
C TYR A 753 15.59 -24.21 -7.41
N PRO A 754 15.84 -22.90 -7.61
CA PRO A 754 15.30 -21.86 -6.74
C PRO A 754 13.80 -21.60 -6.95
N GLY A 755 13.08 -21.47 -5.84
CA GLY A 755 11.68 -21.08 -5.76
C GLY A 755 11.42 -19.65 -6.24
N GLY A 756 10.15 -19.35 -6.50
CA GLY A 756 9.72 -18.05 -6.99
C GLY A 756 8.25 -17.99 -7.34
N GLY A 757 7.64 -16.81 -7.16
CA GLY A 757 6.25 -16.57 -7.54
C GLY A 757 5.21 -17.41 -6.78
N GLY A 758 5.58 -18.04 -5.66
CA GLY A 758 4.71 -18.93 -4.90
C GLY A 758 5.07 -20.42 -4.99
N GLU A 759 5.97 -20.81 -5.90
CA GLU A 759 6.50 -22.17 -6.00
C GLU A 759 7.73 -22.31 -5.08
N TYR A 760 7.76 -23.32 -4.19
CA TYR A 760 8.95 -23.69 -3.42
C TYR A 760 10.10 -24.13 -4.36
N GLY A 761 11.34 -23.91 -3.92
CA GLY A 761 12.50 -24.52 -4.56
C GLY A 761 12.52 -26.04 -4.37
N LYS A 762 13.36 -26.72 -5.15
CA LYS A 762 13.41 -28.20 -5.21
C LYS A 762 14.86 -28.68 -5.11
N ILE A 763 15.11 -29.64 -4.23
CA ILE A 763 16.39 -30.34 -4.09
C ILE A 763 16.56 -31.39 -5.21
N SER A 764 17.80 -31.60 -5.65
CA SER A 764 18.15 -32.46 -6.79
C SER A 764 19.59 -32.94 -6.71
N PHE A 765 19.85 -34.20 -7.08
CA PHE A 765 21.21 -34.73 -7.26
C PHE A 765 21.93 -34.18 -8.50
N LYS A 766 21.18 -33.60 -9.46
CA LYS A 766 21.73 -33.02 -10.69
C LYS A 766 21.55 -31.49 -10.71
N PRO A 767 22.54 -30.72 -11.22
CA PRO A 767 22.40 -29.29 -11.37
C PRO A 767 21.30 -28.95 -12.38
N GLN A 768 20.41 -28.02 -12.02
CA GLN A 768 19.37 -27.50 -12.91
C GLN A 768 19.64 -26.02 -13.16
N LYS A 769 19.71 -25.61 -14.43
CA LYS A 769 19.88 -24.19 -14.79
C LYS A 769 18.56 -23.44 -14.61
N VAL A 770 18.63 -22.22 -14.09
CA VAL A 770 17.45 -21.35 -13.97
C VAL A 770 17.04 -20.86 -15.36
N GLU A 771 15.82 -21.23 -15.77
CA GLU A 771 15.19 -20.70 -16.98
C GLU A 771 14.64 -19.30 -16.73
N TRP A 772 15.50 -18.31 -16.96
CA TRP A 772 15.11 -16.92 -17.04
C TRP A 772 14.27 -16.66 -18.28
N TYR A 773 13.27 -15.78 -18.15
CA TYR A 773 12.57 -15.22 -19.28
C TYR A 773 13.55 -14.64 -20.30
N ARG A 774 13.28 -14.92 -21.58
CA ARG A 774 13.90 -14.29 -22.74
C ARG A 774 12.76 -13.80 -23.62
N GLU A 775 12.89 -12.59 -24.14
CA GLU A 775 11.96 -12.10 -25.16
C GLU A 775 12.19 -12.86 -26.46
N GLU A 776 11.12 -13.35 -27.08
CA GLU A 776 11.21 -13.99 -28.39
C GLU A 776 11.55 -12.93 -29.45
N VAL A 777 12.70 -13.10 -30.09
CA VAL A 777 13.13 -12.25 -31.20
C VAL A 777 12.47 -12.79 -32.47
N THR A 778 11.37 -12.17 -32.88
CA THR A 778 10.75 -12.45 -34.19
C THR A 778 11.63 -11.95 -35.32
N LEU A 779 11.66 -12.66 -36.45
CA LEU A 779 12.47 -12.30 -37.62
C LEU A 779 12.22 -10.84 -38.07
N ASP A 780 10.96 -10.41 -38.14
CA ASP A 780 10.53 -9.03 -38.46
C ASP A 780 11.10 -7.95 -37.53
N ARG A 781 11.56 -8.32 -36.34
CA ARG A 781 12.08 -7.41 -35.32
C ARG A 781 13.60 -7.42 -35.29
N TRP A 782 14.22 -8.54 -35.64
CA TRP A 782 15.65 -8.62 -35.92
C TRP A 782 15.98 -7.84 -37.21
N LEU A 783 15.17 -7.97 -38.26
CA LEU A 783 15.29 -7.21 -39.52
C LEU A 783 14.99 -5.70 -39.39
N LYS A 784 14.56 -5.22 -38.21
CA LYS A 784 14.28 -3.80 -37.91
C LYS A 784 15.33 -3.16 -37.00
N GLN A 785 16.35 -3.91 -36.58
CA GLN A 785 17.51 -3.42 -35.82
C GLN A 785 18.69 -3.21 -36.75
#